data_AF-A0A4R8IE31-F1
#
_entry.id   AF-A0A4R8IE31-F1
#
_cell.length_a   1.000
_cell.length_b   1.000
_cell.length_c   1.000
_cell.angle_alpha   90.00
_cell.angle_beta   90.00
_cell.angle_gamma   90.00
#
_symmetry.space_group_name_H-M   'P 1'
#
loop_
_entity.id
_entity.type
_entity.pdbx_description
1 polymer ?
#
loop_
_entity_poly.entity_id
_entity_poly.type
_entity_poly.pdbx_seq_one_letter_code
_entity_poly.pdbx_strand_id
1 'polypeptide(L)'
;MMKQIIYKHLIKVLPILLLIFTARENLFQAQTCAATANIPMNGNITVNGVQVTSSSSGKISVYNPSWNGNCASLSGNSLWVGDNYPSTNASVAPWQLVLNFNKPVNDIIIVLSGGGNTNYPQSENFIFTPNQGAVSISSTQSCNATISGNTIYTTSSPPAYNDGGGYFRIRSTLPYTRLTINGNGGLAGSLMGICSASIKPTCDVPTPTVTTSGALNFCNGGSVSLTSSVTAGNQWYQNGTAISGATAQTYTTSTPGTYTVIVTSAGCSSSPSANQVITAPSGSTLDSDGDGVPDECDLDDDNDGILDTNECVNPIGAAVIWSGDGSYGLNPQILQPSVIANNGTIAASKGDGLTSISIFMSSYQLSGISASTTTLSGAISQNDYVEYQFKTSNWSTSVPNSMQYIFDRTSVFHQSVNPIDYRFAVAISTDNFATSTVLLTDLSSRKSNTIQVYKNPDYALEPNKQYKVRVYFYSLASSGAILFDNFTIRVTQYCDTDGDGIPDYLDLDSDNDGCLDAIEGAGGFTASDLTSASGTVKVGVGSSASNQNLGIVVDANGVPTLVGANGQGVGDSKNALANSQCAEICTEPVNGNLFEWNYPGDSLSSSPLISTIPSQPGSDYGYTFDIYNLDNSFNMIINGVPLANNELEFQSIVAGTQNINQNIEFLDGTHWEDGTIPAIYQLYGDQANARPIIRVNISSNGIVTLFASKVSADNENYELYPARFKTGNSFNTIPWNTSSSNEVSISQNVIGDTSMKGFGYGKKITPCFCYKPASTSGITLNTTHGITSLGRAGKDQGDNWPMVRKGAWTALESKTKGFVVNRISTSFGVNAIPNPVEGMMVYDEEAKCLKIYTLKDGASSMAWHCMVTPACPNK
;
A
#
# COMPACT_ATOMS: atom_id res chain seq x y z
N MET A 1 -27.10 -3.57 -24.48
CA MET A 1 -25.77 -3.17 -23.95
C MET A 1 -24.87 -2.45 -24.96
N MET A 2 -24.92 -2.74 -26.27
CA MET A 2 -24.10 -2.04 -27.29
C MET A 2 -24.41 -0.53 -27.49
N LYS A 3 -25.61 -0.06 -27.13
CA LYS A 3 -26.01 1.35 -27.25
C LYS A 3 -25.49 2.27 -26.13
N GLN A 4 -25.14 1.74 -24.96
CA GLN A 4 -24.62 2.55 -23.83
C GLN A 4 -23.11 2.81 -23.93
N ILE A 5 -22.37 1.95 -24.64
CA ILE A 5 -20.91 2.10 -24.83
C ILE A 5 -20.61 3.14 -25.92
N ILE A 6 -21.45 3.21 -26.96
CA ILE A 6 -21.35 4.25 -28.01
C ILE A 6 -21.65 5.64 -27.42
N TYR A 7 -22.57 5.76 -26.46
CA TYR A 7 -22.85 7.03 -25.77
C TYR A 7 -21.73 7.47 -24.82
N LYS A 8 -21.04 6.54 -24.14
CA LYS A 8 -19.89 6.87 -23.26
C LYS A 8 -18.62 7.26 -24.03
N HIS A 9 -18.42 6.77 -25.26
CA HIS A 9 -17.31 7.20 -26.11
C HIS A 9 -17.60 8.51 -26.86
N LEU A 10 -18.84 8.80 -27.24
CA LEU A 10 -19.17 10.11 -27.80
C LEU A 10 -18.96 11.26 -26.81
N ILE A 11 -19.18 11.04 -25.50
CA ILE A 11 -19.04 12.08 -24.46
C ILE A 11 -17.56 12.40 -24.11
N LYS A 12 -16.63 11.45 -24.30
CA LYS A 12 -15.19 11.68 -24.04
C LYS A 12 -14.44 12.24 -25.24
N VAL A 13 -14.93 11.96 -26.45
CA VAL A 13 -14.36 12.52 -27.68
C VAL A 13 -14.92 13.92 -27.96
N LEU A 14 -16.14 14.24 -27.52
CA LEU A 14 -16.73 15.57 -27.74
C LEU A 14 -15.87 16.75 -27.26
N PRO A 15 -15.23 16.76 -26.06
CA PRO A 15 -14.43 17.89 -25.61
C PRO A 15 -13.11 18.02 -26.38
N ILE A 16 -12.48 16.90 -26.75
CA ILE A 16 -11.20 16.89 -27.48
C ILE A 16 -11.42 17.17 -28.96
N LEU A 17 -12.52 16.68 -29.55
CA LEU A 17 -12.96 17.05 -30.89
C LEU A 17 -13.43 18.50 -30.90
N LEU A 18 -14.07 19.03 -29.85
CA LEU A 18 -14.46 20.44 -29.74
C LEU A 18 -13.25 21.35 -29.47
N LEU A 19 -12.18 20.88 -28.80
CA LEU A 19 -10.90 21.62 -28.65
C LEU A 19 -10.05 21.58 -29.93
N ILE A 20 -10.04 20.47 -30.67
CA ILE A 20 -9.37 20.37 -31.97
C ILE A 20 -10.18 21.08 -33.05
N PHE A 21 -11.52 21.11 -32.98
CA PHE A 21 -12.38 21.94 -33.83
C PHE A 21 -12.27 23.41 -33.44
N THR A 22 -12.23 23.82 -32.16
CA THR A 22 -12.06 25.25 -31.79
C THR A 22 -10.64 25.77 -32.06
N ALA A 23 -9.60 24.93 -31.96
CA ALA A 23 -8.24 25.29 -32.35
C ALA A 23 -8.05 25.32 -33.88
N ARG A 24 -8.68 24.40 -34.64
CA ARG A 24 -8.73 24.47 -36.12
C ARG A 24 -9.66 25.56 -36.64
N GLU A 25 -10.71 25.93 -35.91
CA GLU A 25 -11.60 27.04 -36.27
C GLU A 25 -10.87 28.39 -36.19
N ASN A 26 -9.85 28.53 -35.33
CA ASN A 26 -9.02 29.73 -35.31
C ASN A 26 -7.96 29.78 -36.44
N LEU A 27 -7.63 28.64 -37.06
CA LEU A 27 -6.72 28.57 -38.21
C LEU A 27 -7.44 28.62 -39.56
N PHE A 28 -8.73 28.31 -39.62
CA PHE A 28 -9.51 28.24 -40.87
C PHE A 28 -10.91 28.87 -40.79
N GLN A 29 -11.19 29.78 -39.84
CA GLN A 29 -12.25 30.76 -40.09
C GLN A 29 -11.83 31.58 -41.31
N ALA A 30 -12.39 31.22 -42.47
CA ALA A 30 -12.44 32.05 -43.65
C ALA A 30 -12.71 33.50 -43.20
N GLN A 31 -11.90 34.46 -43.68
CA GLN A 31 -11.99 35.88 -43.34
C GLN A 31 -13.31 36.44 -43.90
N THR A 32 -14.41 36.05 -43.29
CA THR A 32 -15.76 36.45 -43.64
C THR A 32 -16.08 37.66 -42.78
N CYS A 33 -16.39 38.77 -43.44
CA CYS A 33 -16.93 39.91 -42.73
C CYS A 33 -18.45 39.94 -42.89
N ALA A 34 -19.17 39.52 -41.86
CA ALA A 34 -20.63 39.54 -41.87
C ALA A 34 -21.21 40.97 -41.87
N ALA A 35 -20.51 41.94 -41.25
CA ALA A 35 -20.90 43.34 -41.22
C ALA A 35 -19.71 44.27 -40.95
N THR A 36 -19.66 45.41 -41.64
CA THR A 36 -18.69 46.48 -41.36
C THR A 36 -19.11 47.31 -40.15
N ALA A 37 -18.13 47.73 -39.34
CA ALA A 37 -18.35 48.68 -38.27
C ALA A 37 -18.62 50.07 -38.86
N ASN A 38 -19.60 50.78 -38.29
CA ASN A 38 -19.96 52.17 -38.67
C ASN A 38 -18.94 53.17 -38.09
N ILE A 39 -17.65 53.03 -38.44
CA ILE A 39 -16.60 53.91 -37.95
C ILE A 39 -16.83 55.33 -38.51
N PRO A 40 -17.06 56.35 -37.67
CA PRO A 40 -17.22 57.72 -38.16
C PRO A 40 -15.90 58.22 -38.76
N MET A 41 -15.94 59.22 -39.66
CA MET A 41 -14.70 59.84 -40.17
C MET A 41 -13.89 60.52 -39.06
N ASN A 42 -14.60 61.26 -38.19
CA ASN A 42 -14.04 61.93 -37.03
C ASN A 42 -15.00 61.72 -35.86
N GLY A 43 -14.59 61.00 -34.83
CA GLY A 43 -15.43 60.74 -33.66
C GLY A 43 -15.09 59.46 -32.91
N ASN A 44 -16.00 59.06 -32.03
CA ASN A 44 -15.85 57.88 -31.18
C ASN A 44 -16.96 56.87 -31.46
N ILE A 45 -16.62 55.58 -31.42
CA ILE A 45 -17.57 54.48 -31.47
C ILE A 45 -17.08 53.32 -30.62
N THR A 46 -18.00 52.60 -29.98
CA THR A 46 -17.70 51.35 -29.29
C THR A 46 -18.04 50.16 -30.16
N VAL A 47 -17.06 49.28 -30.41
CA VAL A 47 -17.25 48.03 -31.16
C VAL A 47 -16.69 46.89 -30.32
N ASN A 48 -17.51 45.88 -30.01
CA ASN A 48 -17.16 44.72 -29.17
C ASN A 48 -16.38 45.06 -27.89
N GLY A 49 -16.78 46.13 -27.19
CA GLY A 49 -16.14 46.56 -25.94
C GLY A 49 -14.78 47.26 -26.10
N VAL A 50 -14.40 47.63 -27.32
CA VAL A 50 -13.26 48.51 -27.65
C VAL A 50 -13.82 49.88 -28.06
N GLN A 51 -13.39 50.95 -27.39
CA GLN A 51 -13.63 52.32 -27.86
C GLN A 51 -12.63 52.62 -28.97
N VAL A 52 -13.14 53.01 -30.13
CA VAL A 52 -12.39 53.44 -31.30
C VAL A 52 -12.60 54.93 -31.49
N THR A 53 -11.52 55.69 -31.42
CA THR A 53 -11.48 57.12 -31.77
C THR A 53 -10.85 57.25 -33.15
N SER A 54 -11.64 57.68 -34.13
CA SER A 54 -11.18 57.91 -35.50
C SER A 54 -10.95 59.39 -35.76
N SER A 55 -9.93 59.68 -36.55
CA SER A 55 -9.67 61.01 -37.11
C SER A 55 -9.18 60.88 -38.54
N SER A 56 -9.67 61.72 -39.45
CA SER A 56 -9.36 61.63 -40.86
C SER A 56 -8.98 62.98 -41.48
N SER A 57 -8.18 62.94 -42.56
CA SER A 57 -7.79 64.12 -43.35
C SER A 57 -7.75 63.79 -44.85
N GLY A 58 -7.83 64.82 -45.69
CA GLY A 58 -7.81 64.67 -47.15
C GLY A 58 -9.15 64.22 -47.74
N LYS A 59 -9.11 63.50 -48.87
CA LYS A 59 -10.30 63.05 -49.62
C LYS A 59 -10.90 61.78 -49.03
N ILE A 60 -11.71 61.96 -47.99
CA ILE A 60 -12.49 60.91 -47.35
C ILE A 60 -13.91 61.42 -47.06
N SER A 61 -14.92 60.63 -47.37
CA SER A 61 -16.33 60.96 -47.14
C SER A 61 -17.12 59.75 -46.66
N VAL A 62 -18.19 59.97 -45.90
CA VAL A 62 -19.12 58.89 -45.55
C VAL A 62 -19.98 58.59 -46.77
N TYR A 63 -20.02 57.32 -47.13
CA TYR A 63 -20.82 56.82 -48.23
C TYR A 63 -21.70 55.67 -47.72
N ASN A 64 -23.00 55.80 -47.96
CA ASN A 64 -23.93 54.71 -47.69
C ASN A 64 -24.12 53.93 -49.00
N PRO A 65 -23.54 52.74 -49.14
CA PRO A 65 -23.48 52.06 -50.43
C PRO A 65 -24.87 51.64 -50.89
N SER A 66 -25.39 52.32 -51.91
CA SER A 66 -26.47 51.79 -52.77
C SER A 66 -25.94 50.79 -53.81
N TRP A 67 -24.62 50.63 -53.87
CA TRP A 67 -23.88 49.81 -54.81
C TRP A 67 -22.68 49.15 -54.11
N ASN A 68 -22.45 47.87 -54.37
CA ASN A 68 -21.30 47.09 -53.90
C ASN A 68 -20.54 46.55 -55.12
N GLY A 69 -19.21 46.53 -55.05
CA GLY A 69 -18.36 45.85 -56.03
C GLY A 69 -18.51 44.34 -55.96
N ASN A 70 -18.09 43.64 -57.02
CA ASN A 70 -18.29 42.19 -57.17
C ASN A 70 -17.48 41.34 -56.18
N CYS A 71 -16.49 41.91 -55.49
CA CYS A 71 -15.54 41.17 -54.67
C CYS A 71 -15.87 41.15 -53.18
N ALA A 72 -16.33 42.28 -52.63
CA ALA A 72 -16.60 42.41 -51.22
C ALA A 72 -17.84 43.28 -51.02
N SER A 73 -18.75 42.80 -50.17
CA SER A 73 -19.97 43.52 -49.82
C SER A 73 -19.73 44.37 -48.58
N LEU A 74 -20.09 45.64 -48.66
CA LEU A 74 -20.05 46.57 -47.55
C LEU A 74 -21.48 46.87 -47.07
N SER A 75 -21.65 47.13 -45.76
CA SER A 75 -22.97 47.30 -45.12
C SER A 75 -23.00 48.56 -44.26
N GLY A 76 -23.75 49.60 -44.65
CA GLY A 76 -23.95 50.83 -43.85
C GLY A 76 -22.67 51.67 -43.64
N ASN A 77 -22.80 53.01 -43.68
CA ASN A 77 -21.75 54.02 -43.38
C ASN A 77 -20.30 53.59 -43.69
N SER A 78 -20.03 53.19 -44.93
CA SER A 78 -18.69 52.91 -45.40
C SER A 78 -17.95 54.20 -45.71
N LEU A 79 -16.63 54.12 -45.85
CA LEU A 79 -15.81 55.29 -46.17
C LEU A 79 -15.49 55.25 -47.66
N TRP A 80 -15.87 56.31 -48.37
CA TRP A 80 -15.33 56.58 -49.69
C TRP A 80 -14.01 57.30 -49.53
N VAL A 81 -12.94 56.70 -50.01
CA VAL A 81 -11.59 57.26 -49.97
C VAL A 81 -11.12 57.57 -51.40
N GLY A 82 -10.37 58.65 -51.57
CA GLY A 82 -10.01 59.18 -52.89
C GLY A 82 -11.12 60.05 -53.51
N ASP A 83 -10.97 60.42 -54.77
CA ASP A 83 -11.91 61.30 -55.46
C ASP A 83 -13.18 60.56 -55.90
N ASN A 84 -14.27 61.30 -56.12
CA ASN A 84 -15.56 60.76 -56.57
C ASN A 84 -15.88 61.29 -57.97
N TYR A 85 -15.29 60.68 -59.00
CA TYR A 85 -15.53 60.98 -60.43
C TYR A 85 -15.45 62.47 -60.81
N PRO A 86 -14.26 63.07 -60.84
CA PRO A 86 -14.10 64.38 -61.43
C PRO A 86 -14.02 64.31 -62.98
N SER A 87 -14.46 65.38 -63.63
CA SER A 87 -14.09 65.70 -65.03
C SER A 87 -12.59 65.46 -65.24
N THR A 88 -12.19 65.07 -66.46
CA THR A 88 -10.86 64.54 -66.89
C THR A 88 -9.58 65.34 -66.51
N ASN A 89 -9.66 66.36 -65.65
CA ASN A 89 -8.58 67.27 -65.23
C ASN A 89 -8.40 67.41 -63.69
N ALA A 90 -8.97 66.57 -62.83
CA ALA A 90 -8.71 66.70 -61.38
C ALA A 90 -7.39 66.06 -60.93
N SER A 91 -6.72 66.73 -59.99
CA SER A 91 -5.54 66.23 -59.29
C SER A 91 -5.93 65.22 -58.21
N VAL A 92 -5.34 64.02 -58.24
CA VAL A 92 -5.38 63.06 -57.13
C VAL A 92 -4.86 63.70 -55.84
N ALA A 93 -5.61 63.58 -54.75
CA ALA A 93 -5.26 64.13 -53.46
C ALA A 93 -5.18 63.03 -52.38
N PRO A 94 -4.13 63.02 -51.54
CA PRO A 94 -3.93 62.00 -50.53
C PRO A 94 -5.00 62.08 -49.43
N TRP A 95 -5.20 60.96 -48.75
CA TRP A 95 -6.10 60.83 -47.61
C TRP A 95 -5.47 60.00 -46.51
N GLN A 96 -5.92 60.24 -45.27
CA GLN A 96 -5.48 59.50 -44.10
C GLN A 96 -6.67 59.21 -43.17
N LEU A 97 -6.69 58.00 -42.61
CA LEU A 97 -7.54 57.61 -41.50
C LEU A 97 -6.66 57.09 -40.35
N VAL A 98 -6.79 57.68 -39.17
CA VAL A 98 -6.16 57.21 -37.94
C VAL A 98 -7.22 56.64 -37.03
N LEU A 99 -6.99 55.42 -36.55
CA LEU A 99 -7.84 54.73 -35.58
C LEU A 99 -7.05 54.55 -34.30
N ASN A 100 -7.56 55.08 -33.19
CA ASN A 100 -7.02 54.85 -31.85
C ASN A 100 -7.98 53.95 -31.07
N PHE A 101 -7.44 52.89 -30.47
CA PHE A 101 -8.17 51.91 -29.69
C PHE A 101 -7.82 52.07 -28.21
N ASN A 102 -8.81 52.06 -27.32
CA ASN A 102 -8.57 52.13 -25.88
C ASN A 102 -8.03 50.82 -25.27
N LYS A 103 -7.99 49.74 -26.06
CA LYS A 103 -7.46 48.43 -25.71
C LYS A 103 -6.58 47.93 -26.86
N PRO A 104 -5.49 47.18 -26.59
CA PRO A 104 -4.68 46.59 -27.66
C PRO A 104 -5.51 45.67 -28.56
N VAL A 105 -5.36 45.84 -29.88
CA VAL A 105 -5.99 45.01 -30.91
C VAL A 105 -4.91 44.41 -31.83
N ASN A 106 -5.27 43.39 -32.59
CA ASN A 106 -4.47 42.84 -33.68
C ASN A 106 -5.42 42.19 -34.68
N ASP A 107 -4.90 41.81 -35.86
CA ASP A 107 -5.68 41.07 -36.86
C ASP A 107 -6.93 41.80 -37.39
N ILE A 108 -6.87 43.14 -37.47
CA ILE A 108 -7.95 43.96 -38.02
C ILE A 108 -8.20 43.59 -39.49
N ILE A 109 -9.46 43.32 -39.86
CA ILE A 109 -9.83 42.99 -41.23
C ILE A 109 -10.38 44.25 -41.92
N ILE A 110 -9.76 44.62 -43.02
CA ILE A 110 -10.15 45.72 -43.90
C ILE A 110 -10.89 45.14 -45.10
N VAL A 111 -12.03 45.73 -45.41
CA VAL A 111 -12.90 45.34 -46.53
C VAL A 111 -12.82 46.44 -47.58
N LEU A 112 -12.35 46.10 -48.77
CA LEU A 112 -12.21 47.05 -49.88
C LEU A 112 -13.13 46.65 -51.04
N SER A 113 -13.84 47.62 -51.63
CA SER A 113 -14.75 47.39 -52.76
C SER A 113 -14.67 48.52 -53.79
N GLY A 114 -14.45 48.17 -55.06
CA GLY A 114 -14.61 49.05 -56.22
C GLY A 114 -13.56 50.15 -56.39
N GLY A 115 -12.32 49.78 -56.76
CA GLY A 115 -11.23 50.73 -57.01
C GLY A 115 -10.83 50.95 -58.47
N GLY A 116 -11.34 50.14 -59.41
CA GLY A 116 -10.99 50.18 -60.83
C GLY A 116 -12.14 50.65 -61.72
N ASN A 117 -11.89 51.68 -62.52
CA ASN A 117 -12.72 52.03 -63.68
C ASN A 117 -11.84 52.03 -64.94
N THR A 118 -12.30 51.40 -66.02
CA THR A 118 -11.61 51.38 -67.34
C THR A 118 -11.25 52.78 -67.84
N ASN A 119 -12.01 53.80 -67.45
CA ASN A 119 -11.83 55.20 -67.85
C ASN A 119 -10.82 55.96 -66.97
N TYR A 120 -10.40 55.38 -65.83
CA TYR A 120 -9.55 56.02 -64.83
C TYR A 120 -8.50 55.03 -64.32
N PRO A 121 -7.37 54.83 -65.04
CA PRO A 121 -6.42 53.76 -64.77
C PRO A 121 -5.50 53.99 -63.56
N GLN A 122 -5.69 55.05 -62.77
CA GLN A 122 -4.85 55.33 -61.61
C GLN A 122 -5.28 54.46 -60.42
N SER A 123 -4.38 53.59 -59.95
CA SER A 123 -4.58 52.69 -58.82
C SER A 123 -4.63 53.45 -57.48
N GLU A 124 -5.54 53.06 -56.60
CA GLU A 124 -5.51 53.48 -55.19
C GLU A 124 -4.58 52.55 -54.40
N ASN A 125 -3.83 53.11 -53.46
CA ASN A 125 -2.98 52.36 -52.55
C ASN A 125 -3.40 52.56 -51.09
N PHE A 126 -3.28 51.52 -50.28
CA PHE A 126 -3.65 51.53 -48.87
C PHE A 126 -2.44 51.09 -48.06
N ILE A 127 -1.81 52.02 -47.37
CA ILE A 127 -0.60 51.80 -46.57
C ILE A 127 -0.99 51.72 -45.10
N PHE A 128 -0.71 50.59 -44.46
CA PHE A 128 -1.07 50.34 -43.07
C PHE A 128 0.15 50.52 -42.16
N THR A 129 -0.02 51.29 -41.08
CA THR A 129 1.05 51.59 -40.11
C THR A 129 0.51 51.57 -38.69
N PRO A 130 0.67 50.47 -37.94
CA PRO A 130 0.37 50.41 -36.52
C PRO A 130 1.42 51.19 -35.72
N ASN A 131 1.11 51.55 -34.47
CA ASN A 131 2.09 52.19 -33.58
C ASN A 131 3.15 51.23 -33.02
N GLN A 132 2.96 49.92 -33.15
CA GLN A 132 3.88 48.89 -32.66
C GLN A 132 3.88 47.65 -33.58
N GLY A 133 5.05 47.01 -33.68
CA GLY A 133 5.27 45.78 -34.45
C GLY A 133 5.28 45.95 -35.98
N ALA A 134 5.82 44.95 -36.67
CA ALA A 134 5.90 44.93 -38.14
C ALA A 134 4.59 44.40 -38.74
N VAL A 135 4.14 45.01 -39.84
CA VAL A 135 2.88 44.65 -40.51
C VAL A 135 3.06 43.46 -41.45
N SER A 136 2.11 42.54 -41.41
CA SER A 136 1.88 41.51 -42.42
C SER A 136 0.42 41.58 -42.89
N ILE A 137 0.21 41.51 -44.20
CA ILE A 137 -1.12 41.57 -44.82
C ILE A 137 -1.40 40.23 -45.48
N SER A 138 -2.55 39.64 -45.18
CA SER A 138 -3.04 38.40 -45.81
C SER A 138 -4.48 38.58 -46.28
N SER A 139 -4.88 37.87 -47.33
CA SER A 139 -6.22 37.94 -47.90
C SER A 139 -6.74 36.55 -48.25
N THR A 140 -8.02 36.27 -48.00
CA THR A 140 -8.72 35.06 -48.46
C THR A 140 -9.50 35.28 -49.76
N GLN A 141 -9.75 36.54 -50.11
CA GLN A 141 -10.40 36.91 -51.37
C GLN A 141 -9.85 38.27 -51.77
N SER A 142 -9.06 38.28 -52.85
CA SER A 142 -8.53 39.48 -53.49
C SER A 142 -8.94 39.43 -54.96
N CYS A 143 -9.73 40.39 -55.41
CA CYS A 143 -10.10 40.51 -56.83
C CYS A 143 -9.24 41.61 -57.44
N ASN A 144 -8.17 41.19 -58.12
CA ASN A 144 -7.24 42.06 -58.84
C ASN A 144 -6.57 43.15 -57.98
N ALA A 145 -6.44 42.91 -56.67
CA ALA A 145 -5.60 43.70 -55.78
C ALA A 145 -4.28 42.98 -55.48
N THR A 146 -3.18 43.75 -55.40
CA THR A 146 -1.85 43.23 -55.08
C THR A 146 -1.40 43.70 -53.70
N ILE A 147 -0.71 42.82 -52.97
CA ILE A 147 -0.16 43.11 -51.65
C ILE A 147 1.35 43.20 -51.79
N SER A 148 1.94 44.30 -51.32
CA SER A 148 3.39 44.47 -51.25
C SER A 148 3.77 45.10 -49.90
N GLY A 149 4.43 44.31 -49.05
CA GLY A 149 4.77 44.72 -47.69
C GLY A 149 3.54 45.10 -46.87
N ASN A 150 3.49 46.37 -46.44
CA ASN A 150 2.38 46.95 -45.69
C ASN A 150 1.36 47.70 -46.57
N THR A 151 1.41 47.51 -47.89
CA THR A 151 0.59 48.25 -48.86
C THR A 151 -0.30 47.32 -49.68
N ILE A 152 -1.56 47.71 -49.89
CA ILE A 152 -2.50 47.07 -50.84
C ILE A 152 -2.72 48.02 -52.02
N TYR A 153 -2.66 47.51 -53.25
CA TYR A 153 -2.98 48.26 -54.48
C TYR A 153 -4.23 47.67 -55.14
N THR A 154 -5.22 48.50 -55.48
CA THR A 154 -6.55 48.04 -55.91
C THR A 154 -6.72 47.74 -57.41
N THR A 155 -5.68 47.71 -58.24
CA THR A 155 -5.82 47.28 -59.66
C THR A 155 -4.59 46.56 -60.20
N SER A 156 -4.80 45.59 -61.10
CA SER A 156 -3.84 45.14 -62.11
C SER A 156 -4.23 45.69 -63.50
N SER A 157 -3.25 45.97 -64.35
CA SER A 157 -3.49 46.52 -65.70
C SER A 157 -3.89 45.42 -66.69
N PRO A 158 -4.95 45.58 -67.51
CA PRO A 158 -5.89 46.71 -67.58
C PRO A 158 -7.13 46.55 -66.65
N PRO A 159 -7.64 47.63 -66.05
CA PRO A 159 -8.74 47.57 -65.08
C PRO A 159 -10.09 47.28 -65.77
N ALA A 160 -10.84 46.29 -65.28
CA ALA A 160 -12.25 46.10 -65.65
C ALA A 160 -13.17 46.98 -64.77
N TYR A 161 -14.39 47.27 -65.25
CA TYR A 161 -15.39 48.02 -64.48
C TYR A 161 -15.78 47.21 -63.22
N ASN A 162 -15.69 47.83 -62.04
CA ASN A 162 -15.97 47.23 -60.72
C ASN A 162 -14.93 46.23 -60.19
N ASP A 163 -13.71 46.31 -60.70
CA ASP A 163 -12.60 45.46 -60.31
C ASP A 163 -11.74 46.11 -59.21
N GLY A 164 -11.03 45.30 -58.41
CA GLY A 164 -10.21 45.81 -57.32
C GLY A 164 -10.88 45.81 -55.95
N GLY A 165 -10.46 44.89 -55.07
CA GLY A 165 -10.96 44.82 -53.69
C GLY A 165 -10.72 43.47 -53.02
N GLY A 166 -11.37 43.26 -51.87
CA GLY A 166 -11.23 42.03 -51.10
C GLY A 166 -11.35 42.20 -49.59
N TYR A 167 -11.07 41.11 -48.87
CA TYR A 167 -10.92 41.09 -47.41
C TYR A 167 -9.44 40.94 -47.07
N PHE A 168 -8.89 41.86 -46.27
CA PHE A 168 -7.47 41.92 -45.96
C PHE A 168 -7.26 41.99 -44.45
N ARG A 169 -6.63 40.95 -43.88
CA ARG A 169 -6.24 40.91 -42.47
C ARG A 169 -4.91 41.63 -42.29
N ILE A 170 -4.93 42.68 -41.47
CA ILE A 170 -3.80 43.50 -41.07
C ILE A 170 -3.29 43.02 -39.71
N ARG A 171 -2.24 42.21 -39.73
CA ARG A 171 -1.59 41.66 -38.54
C ARG A 171 -0.29 42.41 -38.24
N SER A 172 -0.05 42.72 -36.97
CA SER A 172 1.24 43.17 -36.47
C SER A 172 1.91 42.08 -35.62
N THR A 173 3.24 42.09 -35.53
CA THR A 173 4.01 41.20 -34.63
C THR A 173 3.75 41.47 -33.15
N LEU A 174 3.24 42.66 -32.80
CA LEU A 174 2.81 43.04 -31.45
C LEU A 174 1.40 43.65 -31.50
N PRO A 175 0.52 43.40 -30.51
CA PRO A 175 -0.74 44.13 -30.41
C PRO A 175 -0.54 45.65 -30.41
N TYR A 176 -1.44 46.37 -31.05
CA TYR A 176 -1.33 47.82 -31.25
C TYR A 176 -2.58 48.54 -30.74
N THR A 177 -2.41 49.80 -30.34
CA THR A 177 -3.50 50.68 -29.90
C THR A 177 -3.77 51.80 -30.90
N ARG A 178 -2.99 51.89 -31.98
CA ARG A 178 -3.23 52.83 -33.06
C ARG A 178 -2.91 52.20 -34.41
N LEU A 179 -3.79 52.38 -35.39
CA LEU A 179 -3.59 52.01 -36.78
C LEU A 179 -3.79 53.25 -37.66
N THR A 180 -2.76 53.60 -38.44
CA THR A 180 -2.84 54.64 -39.46
C THR A 180 -2.97 53.99 -40.83
N ILE A 181 -3.93 54.45 -41.62
CA ILE A 181 -4.20 54.01 -43.00
C ILE A 181 -4.04 55.23 -43.90
N ASN A 182 -3.13 55.16 -44.87
CA ASN A 182 -2.89 56.24 -45.83
C ASN A 182 -3.16 55.75 -47.26
N GLY A 183 -3.62 56.65 -48.12
CA GLY A 183 -3.63 56.44 -49.56
C GLY A 183 -3.32 57.72 -50.32
N ASN A 184 -2.72 57.57 -51.51
CA ASN A 184 -2.36 58.71 -52.35
C ASN A 184 -3.57 59.33 -53.07
N GLY A 185 -4.73 58.66 -53.05
CA GLY A 185 -5.93 59.06 -53.76
C GLY A 185 -5.92 58.57 -55.21
N GLY A 186 -6.99 57.90 -55.63
CA GLY A 186 -7.30 57.54 -57.01
C GLY A 186 -8.46 58.35 -57.56
N LEU A 187 -8.50 58.55 -58.88
CA LEU A 187 -9.53 59.35 -59.57
C LEU A 187 -10.94 58.76 -59.48
N ALA A 188 -11.05 57.43 -59.35
CA ALA A 188 -12.31 56.71 -59.18
C ALA A 188 -12.68 56.45 -57.72
N GLY A 189 -11.78 56.78 -56.78
CA GLY A 189 -11.92 56.46 -55.36
C GLY A 189 -12.02 54.96 -55.08
N SER A 190 -12.28 54.60 -53.82
CA SER A 190 -12.52 53.22 -53.38
C SER A 190 -13.41 53.23 -52.15
N LEU A 191 -14.24 52.20 -51.99
CA LEU A 191 -14.97 51.98 -50.75
C LEU A 191 -14.13 51.17 -49.78
N MET A 192 -14.05 51.66 -48.54
CA MET A 192 -13.36 51.01 -47.43
C MET A 192 -14.31 50.82 -46.25
N GLY A 193 -14.32 49.60 -45.72
CA GLY A 193 -14.96 49.24 -44.47
C GLY A 193 -13.99 48.52 -43.55
N ILE A 194 -14.31 48.50 -42.26
CA ILE A 194 -13.55 47.76 -41.25
C ILE A 194 -14.46 46.71 -40.67
N CYS A 195 -14.00 45.47 -40.60
CA CYS A 195 -14.86 44.40 -40.13
C CYS A 195 -15.14 44.52 -38.64
N SER A 196 -16.41 44.64 -38.26
CA SER A 196 -16.81 44.81 -36.87
C SER A 196 -16.28 43.70 -35.97
N ALA A 197 -16.38 42.44 -36.39
CA ALA A 197 -15.90 41.26 -35.65
C ALA A 197 -14.37 41.23 -35.45
N SER A 198 -13.61 41.96 -36.28
CA SER A 198 -12.15 42.04 -36.13
C SER A 198 -11.70 43.04 -35.08
N ILE A 199 -12.55 44.03 -34.73
CA ILE A 199 -12.26 44.99 -33.67
C ILE A 199 -12.59 44.34 -32.34
N LYS A 200 -11.60 43.68 -31.72
CA LYS A 200 -11.70 43.05 -30.39
C LYS A 200 -10.35 43.11 -29.66
N PRO A 201 -10.32 43.10 -28.32
CA PRO A 201 -9.07 43.08 -27.57
C PRO A 201 -8.24 41.84 -27.90
N THR A 202 -6.91 41.97 -27.98
CA THR A 202 -6.01 40.81 -28.03
C THR A 202 -5.89 40.20 -26.64
N CYS A 203 -6.23 38.92 -26.49
CA CYS A 203 -5.91 38.16 -25.30
C CYS A 203 -4.59 37.43 -25.51
N ASP A 204 -3.51 37.93 -24.90
CA ASP A 204 -2.22 37.24 -24.80
C ASP A 204 -1.78 37.26 -23.34
N VAL A 205 -2.41 36.40 -22.53
CA VAL A 205 -2.05 36.21 -21.12
C VAL A 205 -1.09 35.02 -21.06
N PRO A 206 0.17 35.20 -20.60
CA PRO A 206 1.13 34.11 -20.51
C PRO A 206 0.59 32.93 -19.69
N THR A 207 0.84 31.71 -20.16
CA THR A 207 0.48 30.49 -19.42
C THR A 207 1.28 30.45 -18.10
N PRO A 208 0.61 30.33 -16.95
CA PRO A 208 1.30 30.22 -15.66
C PRO A 208 2.06 28.89 -15.54
N THR A 209 3.12 28.90 -14.75
CA THR A 209 3.86 27.71 -14.32
C THR A 209 3.54 27.42 -12.85
N VAL A 210 3.63 26.15 -12.44
CA VAL A 210 3.36 25.73 -11.06
C VAL A 210 4.61 25.08 -10.47
N THR A 211 4.99 25.51 -9.28
CA THR A 211 6.01 24.86 -8.44
C THR A 211 5.35 24.16 -7.26
N THR A 212 5.97 23.11 -6.75
CA THR A 212 5.42 22.27 -5.69
C THR A 212 6.36 22.27 -4.48
N SER A 213 5.79 22.32 -3.29
CA SER A 213 6.51 22.16 -2.02
C SER A 213 5.82 21.08 -1.20
N GLY A 214 6.52 19.97 -0.97
CA GLY A 214 5.97 18.71 -0.45
C GLY A 214 6.01 17.57 -1.47
N ALA A 215 5.77 16.35 -1.00
CA ALA A 215 5.66 15.18 -1.88
C ALA A 215 4.38 15.25 -2.73
N LEU A 216 4.41 14.75 -3.96
CA LEU A 216 3.22 14.64 -4.81
C LEU A 216 2.53 13.28 -4.70
N ASN A 217 3.17 12.33 -4.01
CA ASN A 217 2.61 11.07 -3.60
C ASN A 217 2.68 11.02 -2.08
N PHE A 218 1.55 10.93 -1.40
CA PHE A 218 1.50 10.90 0.06
C PHE A 218 0.27 10.17 0.57
N CYS A 219 0.44 9.57 1.74
CA CYS A 219 -0.58 8.90 2.54
C CYS A 219 -1.61 9.87 3.11
N ASN A 220 -2.67 9.33 3.72
CA ASN A 220 -3.68 10.16 4.37
C ASN A 220 -3.03 11.07 5.44
N GLY A 221 -3.46 12.33 5.54
CA GLY A 221 -2.80 13.34 6.39
C GLY A 221 -1.62 14.10 5.75
N GLY A 222 -1.04 13.58 4.66
CA GLY A 222 -0.07 14.32 3.84
C GLY A 222 -0.70 15.50 3.09
N SER A 223 0.10 16.51 2.75
CA SER A 223 -0.34 17.59 1.87
C SER A 223 0.80 18.15 1.03
N VAL A 224 0.42 18.74 -0.10
CA VAL A 224 1.35 19.45 -0.97
C VAL A 224 0.85 20.86 -1.24
N SER A 225 1.80 21.80 -1.25
CA SER A 225 1.55 23.19 -1.58
C SER A 225 1.92 23.45 -3.04
N LEU A 226 0.93 23.84 -3.84
CA LEU A 226 1.08 24.22 -5.24
C LEU A 226 1.16 25.75 -5.34
N THR A 227 2.18 26.28 -6.01
CA THR A 227 2.38 27.74 -6.14
C THR A 227 2.42 28.17 -7.60
N SER A 228 1.52 29.08 -7.98
CA SER A 228 1.50 29.71 -9.30
C SER A 228 2.64 30.72 -9.44
N SER A 229 3.25 30.80 -10.61
CA SER A 229 4.24 31.85 -10.94
C SER A 229 3.63 33.24 -11.07
N VAL A 230 2.30 33.36 -11.05
CA VAL A 230 1.58 34.64 -11.10
C VAL A 230 0.92 34.92 -9.76
N THR A 231 1.06 36.17 -9.28
CA THR A 231 0.64 36.57 -7.92
C THR A 231 -0.85 36.86 -7.78
N ALA A 232 -1.56 37.19 -8.88
CA ALA A 232 -2.97 37.58 -8.85
C ALA A 232 -3.74 37.08 -10.07
N GLY A 233 -5.06 36.98 -9.94
CA GLY A 233 -5.95 36.52 -11.01
C GLY A 233 -5.98 34.99 -11.20
N ASN A 234 -5.42 34.23 -10.26
CA ASN A 234 -5.41 32.77 -10.31
C ASN A 234 -6.80 32.19 -10.09
N GLN A 235 -7.06 31.05 -10.70
CA GLN A 235 -8.14 30.14 -10.37
C GLN A 235 -7.59 28.71 -10.49
N TRP A 236 -7.64 27.94 -9.40
CA TRP A 236 -7.20 26.55 -9.38
C TRP A 236 -8.31 25.60 -9.82
N TYR A 237 -7.92 24.51 -10.47
CA TYR A 237 -8.79 23.46 -10.99
C TYR A 237 -8.32 22.10 -10.51
N GLN A 238 -9.26 21.22 -10.17
CA GLN A 238 -9.03 19.80 -9.90
C GLN A 238 -9.80 18.98 -10.94
N ASN A 239 -9.09 18.10 -11.65
CA ASN A 239 -9.65 17.25 -12.70
C ASN A 239 -10.46 18.04 -13.75
N GLY A 240 -9.99 19.26 -14.08
CA GLY A 240 -10.64 20.18 -15.02
C GLY A 240 -11.84 20.95 -14.46
N THR A 241 -12.23 20.73 -13.21
CA THR A 241 -13.33 21.47 -12.54
C THR A 241 -12.75 22.55 -11.64
N ALA A 242 -13.31 23.77 -11.68
CA ALA A 242 -12.84 24.88 -10.84
C ALA A 242 -13.07 24.58 -9.35
N ILE A 243 -12.02 24.79 -8.55
CA ILE A 243 -12.10 24.65 -7.09
C ILE A 243 -12.65 25.97 -6.54
N SER A 244 -13.85 25.93 -5.96
CA SER A 244 -14.55 27.13 -5.50
C SER A 244 -13.70 27.93 -4.51
N GLY A 245 -13.49 29.22 -4.79
CA GLY A 245 -12.73 30.13 -3.92
C GLY A 245 -11.20 29.99 -3.97
N ALA A 246 -10.66 29.02 -4.71
CA ALA A 246 -9.22 28.83 -4.83
C ALA A 246 -8.59 29.82 -5.83
N THR A 247 -8.42 31.07 -5.40
CA THR A 247 -7.88 32.17 -6.23
C THR A 247 -6.55 32.74 -5.73
N ALA A 248 -6.02 32.22 -4.63
CA ALA A 248 -4.72 32.62 -4.09
C ALA A 248 -3.57 32.13 -4.98
N GLN A 249 -2.39 32.75 -4.84
CA GLN A 249 -1.17 32.32 -5.55
C GLN A 249 -0.77 30.89 -5.17
N THR A 250 -0.99 30.51 -3.92
CA THR A 250 -0.68 29.18 -3.39
C THR A 250 -1.96 28.44 -3.05
N TYR A 251 -2.01 27.15 -3.34
CA TYR A 251 -3.10 26.24 -3.01
C TYR A 251 -2.53 24.95 -2.40
N THR A 252 -2.91 24.68 -1.15
CA THR A 252 -2.53 23.44 -0.46
C THR A 252 -3.64 22.42 -0.60
N THR A 253 -3.28 21.16 -0.89
CA THR A 253 -4.24 20.08 -0.98
C THR A 253 -3.69 18.79 -0.40
N SER A 254 -4.58 18.01 0.21
CA SER A 254 -4.38 16.64 0.67
C SER A 254 -5.14 15.62 -0.18
N THR A 255 -5.83 16.06 -1.24
CA THR A 255 -6.68 15.16 -2.05
C THR A 255 -6.03 14.80 -3.38
N PRO A 256 -5.98 13.50 -3.74
CA PRO A 256 -5.49 13.07 -5.04
C PRO A 256 -6.26 13.71 -6.20
N GLY A 257 -5.58 13.91 -7.31
CA GLY A 257 -6.18 14.51 -8.50
C GLY A 257 -5.16 15.19 -9.40
N THR A 258 -5.65 15.65 -10.54
CA THR A 258 -4.84 16.46 -11.46
C THR A 258 -5.17 17.93 -11.27
N TYR A 259 -4.16 18.73 -10.93
CA TYR A 259 -4.32 20.15 -10.65
C TYR A 259 -3.71 21.03 -11.73
N THR A 260 -4.43 22.08 -12.09
CA THR A 260 -3.96 23.13 -12.98
C THR A 260 -4.40 24.50 -12.47
N VAL A 261 -3.74 25.55 -12.95
CA VAL A 261 -4.12 26.94 -12.67
C VAL A 261 -4.32 27.70 -13.98
N ILE A 262 -5.36 28.53 -14.04
CA ILE A 262 -5.61 29.49 -15.11
C ILE A 262 -5.53 30.89 -14.50
N VAL A 263 -4.89 31.83 -15.20
CA VAL A 263 -4.79 33.23 -14.78
C VAL A 263 -5.71 34.08 -15.62
N THR A 264 -6.51 34.93 -14.97
CA THR A 264 -7.31 35.96 -15.63
C THR A 264 -6.73 37.34 -15.36
N SER A 265 -6.38 38.06 -16.43
CA SER A 265 -5.86 39.43 -16.37
C SER A 265 -6.58 40.30 -17.39
N ALA A 266 -7.03 41.49 -16.97
CA ALA A 266 -7.78 42.44 -17.79
C ALA A 266 -9.02 41.84 -18.53
N GLY A 267 -9.66 40.82 -17.94
CA GLY A 267 -10.82 40.13 -18.52
C GLY A 267 -10.49 39.05 -19.57
N CYS A 268 -9.22 38.72 -19.75
CA CYS A 268 -8.73 37.62 -20.58
C CYS A 268 -8.16 36.49 -19.72
N SER A 269 -8.36 35.24 -20.11
CA SER A 269 -7.80 34.06 -19.44
C SER A 269 -6.62 33.48 -20.22
N SER A 270 -5.61 32.97 -19.51
CA SER A 270 -4.50 32.19 -20.08
C SER A 270 -4.95 30.78 -20.50
N SER A 271 -4.08 30.06 -21.20
CA SER A 271 -4.16 28.59 -21.23
C SER A 271 -3.91 28.02 -19.82
N PRO A 272 -4.38 26.79 -19.49
CA PRO A 272 -4.05 26.12 -18.25
C PRO A 272 -2.56 25.84 -18.12
N SER A 273 -2.04 25.86 -16.89
CA SER A 273 -0.70 25.36 -16.56
C SER A 273 -0.51 23.89 -16.94
N ALA A 274 0.74 23.41 -16.90
CA ALA A 274 1.02 21.97 -16.91
C ALA A 274 0.33 21.26 -15.74
N ASN A 275 -0.10 20.02 -15.98
CA ASN A 275 -0.76 19.17 -14.99
C ASN A 275 0.17 18.85 -13.83
N GLN A 276 -0.26 19.12 -12.61
CA GLN A 276 0.33 18.57 -11.39
C GLN A 276 -0.51 17.37 -10.96
N VAL A 277 0.07 16.16 -11.05
CA VAL A 277 -0.64 14.93 -10.69
C VAL A 277 -0.29 14.58 -9.26
N ILE A 278 -1.28 14.65 -8.37
CA ILE A 278 -1.17 14.24 -6.98
C ILE A 278 -1.81 12.87 -6.85
N THR A 279 -1.07 11.93 -6.29
CA THR A 279 -1.50 10.55 -6.08
C THR A 279 -1.57 10.28 -4.58
N ALA A 280 -2.56 9.49 -4.18
CA ALA A 280 -2.40 8.66 -3.00
C ALA A 280 -1.64 7.41 -3.46
N PRO A 281 -0.82 6.80 -2.59
CA PRO A 281 -0.28 5.50 -2.92
C PRO A 281 -1.48 4.57 -3.17
N SER A 282 -1.48 4.03 -4.39
CA SER A 282 -2.60 3.30 -4.99
C SER A 282 -2.07 1.90 -5.31
N GLY A 283 -1.49 1.25 -4.29
CA GLY A 283 -0.55 0.15 -4.48
C GLY A 283 -0.78 -1.03 -3.57
N SER A 284 -0.85 -0.85 -2.25
CA SER A 284 -1.10 -1.98 -1.35
C SER A 284 -2.60 -2.20 -1.14
N THR A 285 -3.06 -3.41 -1.41
CA THR A 285 -4.29 -3.95 -0.80
C THR A 285 -3.99 -4.60 0.55
N LEU A 286 -2.75 -4.44 1.03
CA LEU A 286 -2.29 -4.95 2.31
C LEU A 286 -2.55 -3.87 3.35
N ASP A 287 -3.24 -4.31 4.38
CA ASP A 287 -3.78 -3.60 5.53
C ASP A 287 -3.78 -4.69 6.61
N SER A 288 -2.63 -4.82 7.29
CA SER A 288 -2.24 -6.00 8.07
C SER A 288 -3.09 -6.16 9.33
N ASP A 289 -3.50 -5.07 9.95
CA ASP A 289 -4.42 -5.05 11.09
C ASP A 289 -5.89 -4.77 10.71
N GLY A 290 -6.16 -4.37 9.47
CA GLY A 290 -7.51 -4.19 8.94
C GLY A 290 -8.19 -2.91 9.41
N ASP A 291 -7.44 -1.90 9.84
CA ASP A 291 -7.99 -0.64 10.35
C ASP A 291 -8.42 0.36 9.24
N GLY A 292 -8.04 0.08 7.98
CA GLY A 292 -8.32 0.88 6.80
C GLY A 292 -7.21 1.84 6.38
N VAL A 293 -6.06 1.83 7.06
CA VAL A 293 -4.80 2.47 6.68
C VAL A 293 -3.89 1.39 6.09
N PRO A 294 -3.52 1.50 4.80
CA PRO A 294 -2.66 0.47 4.20
C PRO A 294 -1.25 0.54 4.79
N ASP A 295 -0.57 -0.60 4.96
CA ASP A 295 0.78 -0.75 5.57
C ASP A 295 1.88 0.14 4.94
N GLU A 296 1.68 0.64 3.72
CA GLU A 296 2.60 1.61 3.10
C GLU A 296 2.50 3.03 3.69
N CYS A 297 1.45 3.24 4.50
CA CYS A 297 1.02 4.47 5.13
C CYS A 297 0.79 4.33 6.63
N ASP A 298 0.72 3.10 7.11
CA ASP A 298 0.69 2.80 8.52
C ASP A 298 2.09 2.95 9.13
N LEU A 299 2.14 3.33 10.40
CA LEU A 299 3.35 3.43 11.20
C LEU A 299 3.41 2.35 12.30
N ASP A 300 2.35 1.57 12.43
CA ASP A 300 2.06 0.61 13.51
C ASP A 300 1.20 -0.51 12.88
N ASP A 301 1.81 -1.33 12.01
CA ASP A 301 1.13 -2.27 11.09
C ASP A 301 0.30 -3.37 11.81
N ASP A 302 0.48 -3.55 13.12
CA ASP A 302 -0.27 -4.48 13.96
C ASP A 302 -1.16 -3.83 15.03
N ASN A 303 -1.09 -2.51 15.14
CA ASN A 303 -1.91 -1.68 16.02
C ASN A 303 -1.78 -2.05 17.52
N ASP A 304 -0.64 -2.56 17.94
CA ASP A 304 -0.32 -2.84 19.35
C ASP A 304 0.08 -1.55 20.11
N GLY A 305 0.37 -0.46 19.38
CA GLY A 305 0.73 0.85 19.91
C GLY A 305 2.23 1.15 19.92
N ILE A 306 3.09 0.18 19.56
CA ILE A 306 4.53 0.33 19.38
C ILE A 306 4.78 0.48 17.88
N LEU A 307 5.35 1.61 17.46
CA LEU A 307 5.60 1.84 16.03
C LEU A 307 6.59 0.81 15.44
N ASP A 308 6.41 0.39 14.18
CA ASP A 308 7.29 -0.56 13.47
C ASP A 308 8.79 -0.20 13.59
N THR A 309 9.04 1.12 13.55
CA THR A 309 10.39 1.69 13.61
C THR A 309 11.05 1.59 14.99
N ASN A 310 10.25 1.50 16.04
CA ASN A 310 10.70 1.31 17.42
C ASN A 310 10.93 -0.17 17.69
N GLU A 311 10.16 -1.05 17.04
CA GLU A 311 10.28 -2.48 17.20
C GLU A 311 11.56 -3.01 16.57
N CYS A 312 11.86 -2.65 15.32
CA CYS A 312 13.08 -3.11 14.66
C CYS A 312 14.03 -1.95 14.30
N VAL A 313 15.02 -1.68 15.17
CA VAL A 313 16.02 -0.63 14.92
C VAL A 313 17.14 -1.17 14.00
N ASN A 314 16.97 -0.98 12.68
CA ASN A 314 17.89 -1.26 11.55
C ASN A 314 17.58 -2.52 10.71
N PRO A 315 16.54 -2.47 9.87
CA PRO A 315 16.40 -3.42 8.79
C PRO A 315 17.59 -3.35 7.82
N ILE A 316 18.38 -4.43 7.72
CA ILE A 316 19.40 -4.55 6.66
C ILE A 316 18.68 -4.93 5.37
N GLY A 317 18.65 -4.01 4.40
CA GLY A 317 18.08 -4.25 3.08
C GLY A 317 19.11 -4.81 2.08
N ALA A 318 18.85 -6.00 1.54
CA ALA A 318 19.50 -6.53 0.35
C ALA A 318 18.59 -6.34 -0.89
N ALA A 319 19.16 -6.29 -2.09
CA ALA A 319 18.36 -6.15 -3.30
C ALA A 319 18.94 -6.94 -4.48
N VAL A 320 18.05 -7.50 -5.31
CA VAL A 320 18.39 -8.04 -6.62
C VAL A 320 17.74 -7.18 -7.69
N ILE A 321 18.52 -6.71 -8.64
CA ILE A 321 18.09 -5.80 -9.70
C ILE A 321 18.34 -6.47 -11.04
N TRP A 322 17.30 -6.70 -11.84
CA TRP A 322 17.41 -7.03 -13.26
C TRP A 322 17.22 -5.76 -14.07
N SER A 323 18.27 -5.34 -14.80
CA SER A 323 18.31 -4.07 -15.52
C SER A 323 18.29 -4.28 -17.03
N GLY A 324 17.50 -3.47 -17.76
CA GLY A 324 17.50 -3.45 -19.22
C GLY A 324 18.68 -2.69 -19.82
N ASP A 325 19.47 -1.99 -19.00
CA ASP A 325 20.63 -1.24 -19.44
C ASP A 325 21.77 -2.16 -19.94
N GLY A 326 22.44 -1.71 -21.00
CA GLY A 326 23.43 -2.52 -21.74
C GLY A 326 24.68 -2.96 -20.96
N SER A 327 24.75 -2.68 -19.65
CA SER A 327 25.81 -3.14 -18.77
C SER A 327 25.64 -4.57 -18.28
N TYR A 328 24.39 -5.07 -18.18
CA TYR A 328 24.09 -6.39 -17.60
C TYR A 328 23.15 -7.27 -18.44
N GLY A 329 22.40 -6.71 -19.40
CA GLY A 329 21.51 -7.47 -20.28
C GLY A 329 20.39 -8.18 -19.51
N LEU A 330 20.08 -9.46 -19.81
CA LEU A 330 19.05 -10.20 -19.06
C LEU A 330 19.47 -10.61 -17.63
N ASN A 331 20.69 -10.28 -17.20
CA ASN A 331 21.28 -10.76 -15.94
C ASN A 331 21.09 -9.76 -14.80
N PRO A 332 20.99 -10.24 -13.55
CA PRO A 332 20.83 -9.37 -12.40
C PRO A 332 22.16 -8.80 -11.89
N GLN A 333 22.07 -7.59 -11.35
CA GLN A 333 22.99 -7.04 -10.37
C GLN A 333 22.48 -7.38 -8.96
N ILE A 334 23.35 -7.94 -8.12
CA ILE A 334 23.05 -8.21 -6.71
C ILE A 334 23.69 -7.12 -5.86
N LEU A 335 22.88 -6.42 -5.08
CA LEU A 335 23.32 -5.51 -4.03
C LEU A 335 23.25 -6.28 -2.70
N GLN A 336 24.41 -6.44 -2.07
CA GLN A 336 24.66 -7.23 -0.84
C GLN A 336 24.58 -8.77 -1.00
N PRO A 337 25.70 -9.44 -1.38
CA PRO A 337 25.78 -10.91 -1.57
C PRO A 337 25.65 -11.75 -0.28
N SER A 338 25.61 -11.13 0.90
CA SER A 338 25.51 -11.81 2.19
C SER A 338 24.13 -12.42 2.44
N VAL A 339 23.07 -11.87 1.84
CA VAL A 339 21.68 -12.36 1.97
C VAL A 339 21.27 -13.21 0.76
N ILE A 340 21.82 -12.92 -0.42
CA ILE A 340 21.47 -13.58 -1.68
C ILE A 340 22.73 -14.19 -2.28
N ALA A 341 22.76 -15.52 -2.37
CA ALA A 341 23.89 -16.27 -2.90
C ALA A 341 23.88 -16.26 -4.43
N ASN A 342 25.00 -15.90 -5.04
CA ASN A 342 25.18 -15.99 -6.48
C ASN A 342 25.89 -17.31 -6.85
N ASN A 343 25.32 -18.08 -7.78
CA ASN A 343 25.96 -19.29 -8.29
C ASN A 343 25.87 -19.40 -9.83
N GLY A 344 26.00 -18.28 -10.54
CA GLY A 344 26.11 -18.24 -12.01
C GLY A 344 25.35 -17.10 -12.68
N THR A 345 25.24 -17.16 -14.00
CA THR A 345 24.47 -16.22 -14.83
C THR A 345 22.97 -16.50 -14.70
N ILE A 346 22.23 -15.68 -13.94
CA ILE A 346 20.82 -15.89 -13.64
C ILE A 346 19.91 -15.03 -14.56
N ALA A 347 19.90 -15.34 -15.85
CA ALA A 347 19.13 -14.55 -16.82
C ALA A 347 17.61 -14.69 -16.61
N ALA A 348 16.87 -13.59 -16.80
CA ALA A 348 15.42 -13.64 -16.88
C ALA A 348 14.95 -14.52 -18.07
N SER A 349 13.87 -15.27 -17.88
CA SER A 349 13.25 -16.12 -18.91
C SER A 349 11.79 -15.73 -19.14
N LYS A 350 11.16 -16.26 -20.20
CA LYS A 350 9.76 -15.96 -20.53
C LYS A 350 8.91 -17.22 -20.53
N GLY A 351 7.62 -17.07 -20.26
CA GLY A 351 6.62 -18.09 -20.55
C GLY A 351 6.34 -18.22 -22.05
N ASP A 352 5.64 -19.29 -22.42
CA ASP A 352 5.31 -19.61 -23.81
C ASP A 352 4.25 -18.69 -24.43
N GLY A 353 3.48 -17.96 -23.61
CA GLY A 353 2.53 -16.95 -24.09
C GLY A 353 3.20 -15.74 -24.72
N LEU A 354 4.42 -15.42 -24.26
CA LEU A 354 5.23 -14.36 -24.85
C LEU A 354 5.96 -14.86 -26.09
N THR A 355 5.96 -14.10 -27.19
CA THR A 355 6.72 -14.45 -28.39
C THR A 355 8.20 -14.10 -28.27
N SER A 356 8.52 -13.00 -27.57
CA SER A 356 9.91 -12.57 -27.34
C SER A 356 10.07 -11.76 -26.07
N ILE A 357 11.24 -11.90 -25.45
CA ILE A 357 11.82 -10.98 -24.46
C ILE A 357 13.18 -10.53 -25.02
N SER A 358 13.35 -9.23 -25.23
CA SER A 358 14.59 -8.67 -25.81
C SER A 358 14.91 -7.31 -25.21
N ILE A 359 16.16 -6.87 -25.34
CA ILE A 359 16.56 -5.51 -24.98
C ILE A 359 16.36 -4.58 -26.18
N PHE A 360 15.60 -3.51 -25.99
CA PHE A 360 15.38 -2.46 -26.97
C PHE A 360 15.56 -1.10 -26.29
N MET A 361 16.48 -0.26 -26.79
CA MET A 361 16.78 1.06 -26.24
C MET A 361 17.04 1.06 -24.72
N SER A 362 17.79 0.08 -24.22
CA SER A 362 18.08 -0.11 -22.79
C SER A 362 16.84 -0.43 -21.93
N SER A 363 15.83 -1.07 -22.51
CA SER A 363 14.63 -1.54 -21.81
C SER A 363 14.27 -2.96 -22.26
N TYR A 364 13.60 -3.72 -21.38
CA TYR A 364 12.94 -4.97 -21.75
C TYR A 364 11.77 -4.69 -22.67
N GLN A 365 11.75 -5.38 -23.80
CA GLN A 365 10.63 -5.39 -24.75
C GLN A 365 9.99 -6.78 -24.74
N LEU A 366 8.72 -6.83 -24.33
CA LEU A 366 7.90 -8.03 -24.36
C LEU A 366 6.93 -7.97 -25.53
N SER A 367 6.82 -9.05 -26.29
CA SER A 367 5.84 -9.20 -27.38
C SER A 367 5.03 -10.47 -27.19
N GLY A 368 3.83 -10.51 -27.79
CA GLY A 368 2.99 -11.71 -27.82
C GLY A 368 1.77 -11.68 -26.89
N ILE A 369 1.69 -10.71 -25.97
CA ILE A 369 0.58 -10.62 -25.03
C ILE A 369 -0.68 -10.19 -25.76
N SER A 370 -1.73 -11.00 -25.65
CA SER A 370 -3.02 -10.69 -26.27
C SER A 370 -3.75 -9.58 -25.52
N ALA A 371 -4.27 -8.59 -26.24
CA ALA A 371 -5.18 -7.58 -25.67
C ALA A 371 -6.50 -8.18 -25.15
N SER A 372 -6.82 -9.43 -25.48
CA SER A 372 -7.97 -10.15 -24.91
C SER A 372 -7.70 -10.71 -23.50
N THR A 373 -6.44 -10.86 -23.11
CA THR A 373 -6.06 -11.32 -21.77
C THR A 373 -6.24 -10.16 -20.81
N THR A 374 -7.35 -10.13 -20.07
CA THR A 374 -7.73 -8.98 -19.20
C THR A 374 -7.60 -9.25 -17.70
N THR A 375 -7.30 -10.49 -17.31
CA THR A 375 -7.22 -10.91 -15.90
C THR A 375 -5.93 -11.67 -15.63
N LEU A 376 -5.50 -11.69 -14.37
CA LEU A 376 -4.38 -12.52 -13.90
C LEU A 376 -4.59 -14.00 -14.25
N SER A 377 -5.78 -14.54 -13.98
CA SER A 377 -6.12 -15.93 -14.33
C SER A 377 -5.95 -16.22 -15.83
N GLY A 378 -6.31 -15.25 -16.69
CA GLY A 378 -6.05 -15.31 -18.12
C GLY A 378 -4.55 -15.39 -18.43
N ALA A 379 -3.75 -14.50 -17.86
CA ALA A 379 -2.30 -14.48 -18.06
C ALA A 379 -1.62 -15.76 -17.59
N ILE A 380 -2.06 -16.33 -16.46
CA ILE A 380 -1.59 -17.62 -15.96
C ILE A 380 -1.91 -18.72 -16.98
N SER A 381 -3.15 -18.80 -17.47
CA SER A 381 -3.57 -19.83 -18.42
C SER A 381 -2.82 -19.77 -19.76
N GLN A 382 -2.41 -18.58 -20.18
CA GLN A 382 -1.69 -18.34 -21.44
C GLN A 382 -0.16 -18.40 -21.27
N ASN A 383 0.36 -18.50 -20.04
CA ASN A 383 1.78 -18.36 -19.73
C ASN A 383 2.37 -17.00 -20.17
N ASP A 384 1.61 -15.92 -19.97
CA ASP A 384 2.02 -14.53 -20.27
C ASP A 384 2.86 -13.95 -19.11
N TYR A 385 4.08 -14.45 -18.92
CA TYR A 385 4.96 -14.00 -17.83
C TYR A 385 6.44 -13.87 -18.20
N VAL A 386 7.15 -13.08 -17.40
CA VAL A 386 8.61 -13.10 -17.28
C VAL A 386 8.98 -13.75 -15.95
N GLU A 387 9.91 -14.71 -15.98
CA GLU A 387 10.38 -15.45 -14.80
C GLU A 387 11.81 -15.03 -14.44
N TYR A 388 11.96 -14.66 -13.18
CA TYR A 388 13.21 -14.35 -12.49
C TYR A 388 13.47 -15.43 -11.45
N GLN A 389 14.72 -15.60 -11.05
CA GLN A 389 15.07 -16.57 -10.02
C GLN A 389 16.22 -16.05 -9.15
N PHE A 390 16.27 -16.43 -7.89
CA PHE A 390 17.37 -16.10 -6.99
C PHE A 390 17.50 -17.19 -5.91
N LYS A 391 18.70 -17.29 -5.31
CA LYS A 391 18.96 -18.18 -4.19
C LYS A 391 19.29 -17.36 -2.96
N THR A 392 18.66 -17.63 -1.83
CA THR A 392 19.09 -17.07 -0.55
C THR A 392 20.42 -17.69 -0.12
N SER A 393 21.23 -16.93 0.63
CA SER A 393 22.45 -17.46 1.26
C SER A 393 22.12 -18.45 2.37
N ASN A 394 23.11 -19.19 2.86
CA ASN A 394 22.93 -20.05 4.04
C ASN A 394 23.17 -19.23 5.32
N TRP A 395 22.14 -18.54 5.80
CA TRP A 395 22.27 -17.55 6.87
C TRP A 395 22.08 -18.08 8.30
N SER A 396 21.74 -19.36 8.49
CA SER A 396 21.57 -19.94 9.84
C SER A 396 22.83 -19.92 10.71
N THR A 397 24.01 -19.67 10.13
CA THR A 397 25.27 -19.54 10.87
C THR A 397 25.69 -18.09 11.15
N SER A 398 25.03 -17.11 10.55
CA SER A 398 25.45 -15.69 10.56
C SER A 398 24.37 -14.72 11.01
N VAL A 399 23.14 -15.19 11.17
CA VAL A 399 21.98 -14.37 11.53
C VAL A 399 21.49 -14.83 12.89
N PRO A 400 21.31 -13.92 13.86
CA PRO A 400 20.71 -14.27 15.14
C PRO A 400 19.38 -14.98 14.90
N ASN A 401 19.02 -15.94 15.76
CA ASN A 401 17.73 -16.63 15.68
C ASN A 401 16.55 -15.65 15.76
N SER A 402 16.79 -14.42 16.21
CA SER A 402 15.79 -13.38 16.41
C SER A 402 15.53 -12.48 15.18
N MET A 403 15.81 -12.97 13.97
CA MET A 403 15.71 -12.15 12.76
C MET A 403 15.13 -12.93 11.58
N GLN A 404 14.15 -12.33 10.90
CA GLN A 404 13.51 -12.89 9.71
C GLN A 404 13.86 -12.08 8.45
N TYR A 405 14.05 -12.76 7.31
CA TYR A 405 14.18 -12.09 6.01
C TYR A 405 12.90 -12.15 5.23
N ILE A 406 12.43 -11.00 4.78
CA ILE A 406 11.13 -10.84 4.16
C ILE A 406 11.28 -10.18 2.80
N PHE A 407 10.43 -10.61 1.88
CA PHE A 407 10.24 -9.97 0.60
C PHE A 407 9.45 -8.65 0.75
N ASP A 408 10.12 -7.57 1.15
CA ASP A 408 9.44 -6.31 1.51
C ASP A 408 8.94 -5.53 0.29
N ARG A 409 9.73 -5.48 -0.80
CA ARG A 409 9.42 -4.60 -1.94
C ARG A 409 9.75 -5.18 -3.30
N THR A 410 8.87 -4.90 -4.25
CA THR A 410 9.17 -5.05 -5.68
C THR A 410 8.99 -3.74 -6.42
N SER A 411 9.78 -3.56 -7.46
CA SER A 411 9.60 -2.43 -8.36
C SER A 411 9.78 -2.79 -9.81
N VAL A 412 8.85 -2.28 -10.62
CA VAL A 412 8.92 -2.30 -12.08
C VAL A 412 9.07 -0.85 -12.52
N PHE A 413 10.23 -0.54 -13.09
CA PHE A 413 10.53 0.81 -13.55
C PHE A 413 10.11 0.98 -15.00
N HIS A 414 9.60 2.15 -15.34
CA HIS A 414 9.10 2.44 -16.68
C HIS A 414 9.63 3.78 -17.19
N GLN A 415 10.49 3.76 -18.22
CA GLN A 415 10.99 4.93 -18.94
C GLN A 415 10.75 4.76 -20.45
N SER A 416 9.57 5.15 -20.95
CA SER A 416 9.37 5.17 -22.41
C SER A 416 8.39 6.26 -22.85
N VAL A 417 8.66 6.80 -24.03
CA VAL A 417 7.94 7.90 -24.68
C VAL A 417 6.60 7.48 -25.32
N ASN A 418 6.33 6.17 -25.47
CA ASN A 418 5.07 5.63 -26.04
C ASN A 418 4.64 4.29 -25.40
N PRO A 419 4.26 4.24 -24.12
CA PRO A 419 3.83 3.00 -23.50
C PRO A 419 2.39 2.60 -23.84
N ILE A 420 2.20 1.29 -24.00
CA ILE A 420 0.89 0.66 -23.91
C ILE A 420 0.60 0.51 -22.41
N ASP A 421 -0.55 1.01 -21.95
CA ASP A 421 -0.97 0.80 -20.57
C ASP A 421 -1.28 -0.70 -20.38
N TYR A 422 -0.73 -1.33 -19.35
CA TYR A 422 -0.97 -2.72 -18.97
C TYR A 422 -1.19 -2.84 -17.46
N ARG A 423 -1.66 -4.02 -17.06
CA ARG A 423 -1.64 -4.49 -15.68
C ARG A 423 -0.63 -5.60 -15.51
N PHE A 424 -0.10 -5.74 -14.29
CA PHE A 424 0.75 -6.86 -13.95
C PHE A 424 0.48 -7.38 -12.55
N ALA A 425 0.94 -8.60 -12.31
CA ALA A 425 0.93 -9.27 -11.02
C ALA A 425 2.28 -9.95 -10.80
N VAL A 426 2.67 -10.13 -9.53
CA VAL A 426 3.90 -10.80 -9.15
C VAL A 426 3.55 -12.01 -8.28
N ALA A 427 4.11 -13.16 -8.61
CA ALA A 427 3.96 -14.37 -7.82
C ALA A 427 5.33 -15.01 -7.56
N ILE A 428 5.46 -15.69 -6.42
CA ILE A 428 6.68 -16.37 -5.98
C ILE A 428 6.43 -17.86 -5.76
N SER A 429 7.43 -18.69 -5.99
CA SER A 429 7.37 -20.13 -5.81
C SER A 429 8.75 -20.71 -5.47
N THR A 430 8.76 -21.79 -4.70
CA THR A 430 9.95 -22.60 -4.36
C THR A 430 9.95 -23.97 -5.07
N ASP A 431 8.88 -24.33 -5.78
CA ASP A 431 8.64 -25.67 -6.33
C ASP A 431 8.38 -25.65 -7.85
N ASN A 432 8.96 -24.66 -8.54
CA ASN A 432 8.78 -24.47 -9.98
C ASN A 432 7.34 -24.18 -10.40
N PHE A 433 6.60 -23.44 -9.57
CA PHE A 433 5.20 -23.07 -9.76
C PHE A 433 4.24 -24.26 -9.83
N ALA A 434 4.56 -25.36 -9.12
CA ALA A 434 3.54 -26.34 -8.78
C ALA A 434 2.57 -25.73 -7.76
N THR A 435 3.11 -24.95 -6.81
CA THR A 435 2.40 -24.02 -5.94
C THR A 435 3.02 -22.62 -6.05
N SER A 436 2.23 -21.58 -5.77
CA SER A 436 2.74 -20.21 -5.80
C SER A 436 1.93 -19.28 -4.91
N THR A 437 2.59 -18.30 -4.32
CA THR A 437 1.96 -17.19 -3.62
C THR A 437 1.91 -15.98 -4.53
N VAL A 438 0.73 -15.39 -4.72
CA VAL A 438 0.60 -14.10 -5.42
C VAL A 438 0.96 -13.01 -4.43
N LEU A 439 2.07 -12.32 -4.69
CA LEU A 439 2.57 -11.22 -3.85
C LEU A 439 1.89 -9.91 -4.22
N LEU A 440 1.66 -9.66 -5.51
CA LEU A 440 1.01 -8.44 -5.97
C LEU A 440 0.05 -8.77 -7.09
N THR A 441 -1.06 -8.06 -7.17
CA THR A 441 -2.03 -8.22 -8.26
C THR A 441 -2.62 -6.89 -8.69
N ASP A 442 -3.06 -6.83 -9.94
CA ASP A 442 -3.81 -5.73 -10.54
C ASP A 442 -3.11 -4.36 -10.56
N LEU A 443 -1.78 -4.37 -10.49
CA LEU A 443 -0.96 -3.15 -10.55
C LEU A 443 -0.92 -2.58 -11.95
N SER A 444 -1.06 -1.25 -12.08
CA SER A 444 -1.20 -0.56 -13.36
C SER A 444 0.07 0.21 -13.74
N SER A 445 0.56 0.00 -14.96
CA SER A 445 1.61 0.82 -15.56
C SER A 445 1.01 2.16 -16.03
N ARG A 446 0.90 3.16 -15.16
CA ARG A 446 0.44 4.50 -15.59
C ARG A 446 1.61 5.28 -16.23
N LYS A 447 1.30 6.16 -17.18
CA LYS A 447 2.21 6.98 -18.04
C LYS A 447 3.15 7.97 -17.31
N SER A 448 3.69 7.62 -16.15
CA SER A 448 4.62 8.45 -15.40
C SER A 448 6.05 7.89 -15.49
N ASN A 449 7.04 8.77 -15.59
CA ASN A 449 8.48 8.43 -15.60
C ASN A 449 8.99 8.02 -14.21
N THR A 450 8.15 7.45 -13.35
CA THR A 450 8.46 7.32 -11.93
C THR A 450 8.53 5.86 -11.50
N ILE A 451 9.59 5.59 -10.76
CA ILE A 451 9.89 4.39 -10.00
C ILE A 451 8.63 3.95 -9.23
N GLN A 452 7.99 2.85 -9.62
CA GLN A 452 6.90 2.29 -8.83
C GLN A 452 7.48 1.23 -7.90
N VAL A 453 7.59 1.59 -6.62
CA VAL A 453 7.92 0.68 -5.52
C VAL A 453 6.62 0.23 -4.88
N TYR A 454 6.43 -1.06 -4.73
CA TYR A 454 5.27 -1.66 -4.08
C TYR A 454 5.76 -2.38 -2.82
N LYS A 455 5.19 -2.06 -1.65
CA LYS A 455 5.28 -2.90 -0.44
C LYS A 455 4.49 -4.17 -0.77
N ASN A 456 5.12 -5.34 -0.64
CA ASN A 456 4.44 -6.61 -0.86
C ASN A 456 3.87 -7.11 0.48
N PRO A 457 2.91 -8.05 0.46
CA PRO A 457 2.67 -8.93 1.59
C PRO A 457 3.98 -9.54 2.04
N ASP A 458 4.20 -9.49 3.34
CA ASP A 458 5.40 -10.02 3.94
C ASP A 458 5.47 -11.52 3.71
N TYR A 459 6.46 -11.92 2.92
CA TYR A 459 6.74 -13.30 2.56
C TYR A 459 8.10 -13.69 3.13
N ALA A 460 8.06 -14.52 4.17
CA ALA A 460 9.25 -15.06 4.82
C ALA A 460 10.07 -15.91 3.85
N LEU A 461 11.36 -15.60 3.76
CA LEU A 461 12.32 -16.35 2.97
C LEU A 461 13.02 -17.40 3.84
N GLU A 462 13.33 -18.55 3.24
CA GLU A 462 14.07 -19.64 3.88
C GLU A 462 15.57 -19.54 3.52
N PRO A 463 16.48 -19.96 4.40
CA PRO A 463 17.91 -20.01 4.11
C PRO A 463 18.25 -21.06 3.05
N ASN A 464 19.25 -20.74 2.21
CA ASN A 464 19.79 -21.62 1.18
C ASN A 464 18.73 -22.15 0.18
N LYS A 465 17.61 -21.44 0.02
CA LYS A 465 16.45 -21.85 -0.77
C LYS A 465 16.45 -21.15 -2.13
N GLN A 466 16.02 -21.91 -3.15
CA GLN A 466 15.83 -21.39 -4.51
C GLN A 466 14.42 -20.87 -4.69
N TYR A 467 14.31 -19.63 -5.17
CA TYR A 467 13.05 -18.97 -5.46
C TYR A 467 12.94 -18.67 -6.95
N LYS A 468 11.73 -18.83 -7.48
CA LYS A 468 11.32 -18.34 -8.79
C LYS A 468 10.21 -17.31 -8.61
N VAL A 469 10.32 -16.20 -9.32
CA VAL A 469 9.37 -15.09 -9.30
C VAL A 469 8.86 -14.87 -10.71
N ARG A 470 7.54 -14.92 -10.90
CA ARG A 470 6.90 -14.63 -12.18
C ARG A 470 6.18 -13.30 -12.12
N VAL A 471 6.45 -12.46 -13.11
CA VAL A 471 5.69 -11.24 -13.37
C VAL A 471 4.75 -11.52 -14.54
N TYR A 472 3.46 -11.57 -14.25
CA TYR A 472 2.40 -11.80 -15.22
C TYR A 472 1.89 -10.48 -15.80
N PHE A 473 1.63 -10.42 -17.10
CA PHE A 473 1.19 -9.20 -17.79
C PHE A 473 -0.17 -9.40 -18.46
N TYR A 474 -1.10 -8.45 -18.30
CA TYR A 474 -2.46 -8.52 -18.84
C TYR A 474 -3.10 -7.12 -18.97
N SER A 475 -4.35 -7.07 -19.44
CA SER A 475 -5.14 -5.83 -19.57
C SER A 475 -4.46 -4.74 -20.40
N LEU A 476 -3.90 -5.11 -21.55
CA LEU A 476 -3.30 -4.15 -22.48
C LEU A 476 -4.36 -3.22 -23.06
N ALA A 477 -4.13 -1.91 -23.00
CA ALA A 477 -5.01 -0.91 -23.60
C ALA A 477 -5.10 -1.01 -25.14
N SER A 478 -4.09 -1.59 -25.78
CA SER A 478 -4.03 -1.87 -27.21
C SER A 478 -3.03 -2.99 -27.50
N SER A 479 -3.23 -3.76 -28.57
CA SER A 479 -2.27 -4.78 -28.99
C SER A 479 -0.91 -4.15 -29.36
N GLY A 480 0.18 -4.71 -28.83
CA GLY A 480 1.54 -4.29 -29.16
C GLY A 480 2.56 -4.73 -28.10
N ALA A 481 3.80 -4.25 -28.24
CA ALA A 481 4.88 -4.63 -27.33
C ALA A 481 4.87 -3.79 -26.04
N ILE A 482 5.07 -4.45 -24.90
CA ILE A 482 5.29 -3.79 -23.61
C ILE A 482 6.77 -3.43 -23.48
N LEU A 483 7.05 -2.25 -22.93
CA LEU A 483 8.39 -1.85 -22.54
C LEU A 483 8.45 -1.65 -21.01
N PHE A 484 9.53 -2.08 -20.37
CA PHE A 484 9.87 -1.69 -18.99
C PHE A 484 11.39 -1.69 -18.81
N ASP A 485 11.89 -0.90 -17.87
CA ASP A 485 13.32 -0.65 -17.65
C ASP A 485 13.93 -1.70 -16.72
N ASN A 486 13.59 -1.64 -15.43
CA ASN A 486 14.17 -2.51 -14.40
C ASN A 486 13.09 -3.29 -13.66
N PHE A 487 13.42 -4.51 -13.27
CA PHE A 487 12.70 -5.25 -12.25
C PHE A 487 13.59 -5.41 -11.03
N THR A 488 13.16 -4.95 -9.87
CA THR A 488 13.92 -5.07 -8.62
C THR A 488 13.12 -5.84 -7.59
N ILE A 489 13.80 -6.75 -6.91
CA ILE A 489 13.36 -7.41 -5.69
C ILE A 489 14.20 -6.83 -4.55
N ARG A 490 13.55 -6.38 -3.48
CA ARG A 490 14.20 -6.08 -2.21
C ARG A 490 13.82 -7.13 -1.19
N VAL A 491 14.81 -7.45 -0.38
CA VAL A 491 14.69 -8.34 0.75
C VAL A 491 15.15 -7.53 1.96
N THR A 492 14.29 -7.43 2.95
CA THR A 492 14.59 -6.72 4.18
C THR A 492 14.64 -7.68 5.34
N GLN A 493 15.60 -7.47 6.21
CA GLN A 493 15.71 -8.19 7.47
C GLN A 493 14.90 -7.48 8.55
N TYR A 494 14.01 -8.19 9.23
CA TYR A 494 13.25 -7.71 10.38
C TYR A 494 13.62 -8.50 11.62
N CYS A 495 13.30 -7.94 12.79
CA CYS A 495 13.35 -8.64 14.05
C CYS A 495 12.14 -9.58 14.17
N ASP A 496 12.38 -10.72 14.81
CA ASP A 496 11.44 -11.82 15.05
C ASP A 496 11.91 -12.43 16.37
N THR A 497 11.51 -11.82 17.49
CA THR A 497 12.23 -11.91 18.77
C THR A 497 12.25 -13.33 19.33
N ASP A 498 11.18 -14.10 19.13
CA ASP A 498 11.06 -15.50 19.53
C ASP A 498 11.39 -16.53 18.44
N GLY A 499 11.52 -16.10 17.18
CA GLY A 499 11.92 -16.93 16.05
C GLY A 499 10.80 -17.83 15.52
N ASP A 500 9.54 -17.47 15.73
CA ASP A 500 8.39 -18.26 15.31
C ASP A 500 7.97 -18.03 13.85
N GLY A 501 8.56 -17.01 13.21
CA GLY A 501 8.34 -16.65 11.83
C GLY A 501 7.29 -15.58 11.59
N ILE A 502 6.85 -14.85 12.62
CA ILE A 502 6.12 -13.58 12.51
C ILE A 502 7.09 -12.45 12.92
N PRO A 503 7.25 -11.40 12.11
CA PRO A 503 8.06 -10.26 12.50
C PRO A 503 7.42 -9.50 13.65
N ASP A 504 8.22 -8.94 14.55
CA ASP A 504 7.72 -8.20 15.73
C ASP A 504 6.66 -7.15 15.36
N TYR A 505 6.84 -6.36 14.29
CA TYR A 505 5.87 -5.34 13.83
C TYR A 505 4.54 -5.89 13.27
N LEU A 506 4.39 -7.21 13.26
CA LEU A 506 3.18 -7.96 12.91
C LEU A 506 2.78 -8.97 13.99
N ASP A 507 3.52 -9.02 15.10
CA ASP A 507 3.34 -9.96 16.21
C ASP A 507 2.87 -9.23 17.47
N LEU A 508 1.67 -9.58 17.89
CA LEU A 508 1.06 -8.96 19.07
C LEU A 508 1.68 -9.42 20.40
N ASP A 509 2.54 -10.45 20.38
CA ASP A 509 3.31 -10.99 21.52
C ASP A 509 4.71 -11.41 21.01
N SER A 510 5.57 -10.42 20.74
CA SER A 510 6.86 -10.56 20.02
C SER A 510 7.83 -11.56 20.66
N ASP A 511 7.72 -11.81 21.97
CA ASP A 511 8.58 -12.74 22.69
C ASP A 511 7.88 -14.04 23.12
N ASN A 512 6.62 -14.21 22.70
CA ASN A 512 5.74 -15.36 22.93
C ASN A 512 5.62 -15.75 24.43
N ASP A 513 5.73 -14.79 25.35
CA ASP A 513 5.65 -15.08 26.79
C ASP A 513 4.22 -15.19 27.34
N GLY A 514 3.23 -14.81 26.52
CA GLY A 514 1.81 -14.85 26.84
C GLY A 514 1.25 -13.52 27.33
N CYS A 515 2.04 -12.45 27.31
CA CYS A 515 1.53 -11.09 27.37
C CYS A 515 1.60 -10.38 26.02
N LEU A 516 0.79 -9.34 25.85
CA LEU A 516 0.73 -8.61 24.59
C LEU A 516 1.67 -7.41 24.65
N ASP A 517 2.34 -7.15 23.54
CA ASP A 517 3.27 -6.04 23.36
C ASP A 517 2.63 -4.69 23.73
N ALA A 518 1.34 -4.52 23.39
CA ALA A 518 0.52 -3.39 23.79
C ALA A 518 0.52 -3.08 25.30
N ILE A 519 0.59 -4.12 26.15
CA ILE A 519 0.65 -4.01 27.62
C ILE A 519 2.11 -3.88 28.10
N GLU A 520 3.04 -4.60 27.48
CA GLU A 520 4.45 -4.65 27.91
C GLU A 520 5.26 -3.44 27.47
N GLY A 521 4.75 -2.72 26.48
CA GLY A 521 5.23 -1.42 26.08
C GLY A 521 5.28 -0.40 27.23
N ALA A 522 5.97 0.69 26.99
CA ALA A 522 6.24 1.72 28.00
C ALA A 522 5.01 2.61 28.31
N GLY A 523 3.86 2.39 27.65
CA GLY A 523 2.66 3.21 27.75
C GLY A 523 1.84 2.95 29.02
N GLY A 524 2.04 1.81 29.69
CA GLY A 524 1.33 1.44 30.93
C GLY A 524 -0.16 1.14 30.70
N PHE A 525 -0.49 0.57 29.54
CA PHE A 525 -1.84 0.11 29.21
C PHE A 525 -2.20 -1.17 29.96
N THR A 526 -3.49 -1.49 29.96
CA THR A 526 -4.02 -2.66 30.66
C THR A 526 -4.97 -3.44 29.77
N ALA A 527 -5.35 -4.65 30.20
CA ALA A 527 -6.31 -5.47 29.47
C ALA A 527 -7.67 -4.80 29.19
N SER A 528 -8.04 -3.71 29.88
CA SER A 528 -9.26 -2.96 29.57
C SER A 528 -9.14 -2.03 28.36
N ASP A 529 -7.91 -1.73 27.93
CA ASP A 529 -7.62 -0.89 26.77
C ASP A 529 -7.55 -1.72 25.48
N LEU A 530 -7.48 -3.04 25.61
CA LEU A 530 -7.37 -3.98 24.51
C LEU A 530 -8.71 -4.36 23.89
N THR A 531 -8.68 -4.59 22.59
CA THR A 531 -9.82 -5.09 21.81
C THR A 531 -9.39 -6.18 20.86
N SER A 532 -10.30 -7.05 20.42
CA SER A 532 -9.96 -8.12 19.47
C SER A 532 -9.30 -7.55 18.22
N ALA A 533 -8.14 -8.11 17.87
CA ALA A 533 -7.39 -7.78 16.67
C ALA A 533 -8.20 -8.14 15.41
N SER A 534 -8.02 -7.36 14.35
CA SER A 534 -8.58 -7.61 13.02
C SER A 534 -7.48 -7.91 12.00
N GLY A 535 -7.82 -7.94 10.70
CA GLY A 535 -6.83 -8.16 9.65
C GLY A 535 -6.20 -9.57 9.69
N THR A 536 -4.90 -9.60 9.42
CA THR A 536 -4.03 -10.77 9.39
C THR A 536 -3.05 -10.85 10.57
N VAL A 537 -2.95 -9.79 11.39
CA VAL A 537 -2.07 -9.75 12.56
C VAL A 537 -2.49 -10.77 13.61
N LYS A 538 -1.50 -11.32 14.30
CA LYS A 538 -1.73 -12.38 15.26
C LYS A 538 -0.65 -12.46 16.30
N VAL A 539 -1.00 -13.08 17.43
CA VAL A 539 0.00 -13.60 18.37
C VAL A 539 0.74 -14.79 17.75
N GLY A 540 2.01 -14.88 18.08
CA GLY A 540 2.93 -15.91 17.66
C GLY A 540 2.56 -17.38 17.89
N VAL A 541 3.21 -18.29 17.15
CA VAL A 541 3.25 -19.75 17.37
C VAL A 541 4.04 -20.04 18.65
N GLY A 542 3.36 -20.02 19.78
CA GLY A 542 3.98 -20.27 21.07
C GLY A 542 3.33 -19.46 22.17
N SER A 543 2.82 -18.29 21.80
CA SER A 543 2.08 -17.39 22.66
C SER A 543 0.84 -18.07 23.21
N SER A 544 0.57 -17.74 24.47
CA SER A 544 -0.69 -18.06 25.14
C SER A 544 -1.62 -16.85 25.26
N ALA A 545 -1.18 -15.69 24.76
CA ALA A 545 -1.94 -14.45 24.74
C ALA A 545 -3.16 -14.54 23.80
N SER A 546 -4.10 -13.62 23.99
CA SER A 546 -5.29 -13.52 23.15
C SER A 546 -5.02 -12.53 22.01
N ASN A 547 -5.51 -12.81 20.80
CA ASN A 547 -5.32 -11.96 19.62
C ASN A 547 -6.01 -10.58 19.79
N GLN A 548 -5.30 -9.59 20.34
CA GLN A 548 -5.88 -8.30 20.72
C GLN A 548 -4.92 -7.13 20.45
N ASN A 549 -5.46 -6.05 19.91
CA ASN A 549 -4.78 -4.79 19.60
C ASN A 549 -5.11 -3.72 20.64
N LEU A 550 -4.40 -2.59 20.58
CA LEU A 550 -4.64 -1.43 21.45
C LEU A 550 -5.82 -0.58 20.95
N GLY A 551 -7.04 -1.03 21.24
CA GLY A 551 -8.26 -0.33 20.85
C GLY A 551 -8.61 -0.50 19.37
N ILE A 552 -9.59 0.29 18.90
CA ILE A 552 -10.21 0.13 17.55
C ILE A 552 -10.18 1.41 16.70
N VAL A 553 -9.57 2.49 17.20
CA VAL A 553 -9.57 3.80 16.52
C VAL A 553 -8.15 4.29 16.38
N VAL A 554 -7.75 4.53 15.13
CA VAL A 554 -6.43 4.98 14.75
C VAL A 554 -6.42 6.42 14.24
N ASP A 555 -5.24 7.02 14.21
CA ASP A 555 -5.02 8.32 13.59
C ASP A 555 -4.79 8.22 12.07
N ALA A 556 -4.41 9.34 11.43
CA ALA A 556 -4.25 9.36 9.97
C ALA A 556 -3.04 8.55 9.46
N ASN A 557 -2.14 8.16 10.36
CA ASN A 557 -0.96 7.34 10.08
C ASN A 557 -1.09 5.92 10.66
N GLY A 558 -2.31 5.47 10.98
CA GLY A 558 -2.55 4.09 11.46
C GLY A 558 -2.21 3.82 12.92
N VAL A 559 -1.61 4.78 13.64
CA VAL A 559 -1.30 4.59 15.07
C VAL A 559 -2.56 4.63 15.96
N PRO A 560 -2.72 3.74 16.96
CA PRO A 560 -3.81 3.79 17.90
C PRO A 560 -3.94 5.13 18.62
N THR A 561 -5.16 5.70 18.61
CA THR A 561 -5.41 7.01 19.25
C THR A 561 -5.24 7.00 20.77
N LEU A 562 -5.27 5.84 21.40
CA LEU A 562 -5.04 5.66 22.84
C LEU A 562 -3.58 5.96 23.25
N VAL A 563 -2.62 5.60 22.40
CA VAL A 563 -1.19 5.85 22.63
C VAL A 563 -0.73 7.20 22.06
N GLY A 564 -1.48 7.71 21.08
CA GLY A 564 -1.20 8.97 20.42
C GLY A 564 -0.11 8.85 19.36
N ALA A 565 0.02 9.88 18.53
CA ALA A 565 0.76 9.83 17.25
C ALA A 565 2.26 9.47 17.31
N ASN A 566 2.86 9.30 18.49
CA ASN A 566 4.27 8.89 18.62
C ASN A 566 4.42 7.43 19.06
N GLY A 567 3.32 6.70 19.25
CA GLY A 567 3.33 5.36 19.83
C GLY A 567 3.89 5.32 21.25
N GLN A 568 4.06 4.11 21.77
CA GLN A 568 4.77 3.82 23.00
C GLN A 568 6.19 3.31 22.70
N GLY A 569 7.03 3.28 23.74
CA GLY A 569 8.34 2.63 23.64
C GLY A 569 8.20 1.12 23.82
N VAL A 570 9.17 0.36 23.31
CA VAL A 570 9.19 -1.12 23.32
C VAL A 570 9.01 -1.74 24.72
N GLY A 571 9.47 -1.07 25.79
CA GLY A 571 9.28 -1.58 27.14
C GLY A 571 9.89 -2.97 27.34
N ASP A 572 9.09 -3.90 27.87
CA ASP A 572 9.48 -5.29 28.11
C ASP A 572 9.04 -6.26 26.99
N SER A 573 8.36 -5.79 25.93
CA SER A 573 7.71 -6.63 24.89
C SER A 573 8.63 -7.54 24.06
N LYS A 574 9.95 -7.47 24.29
CA LYS A 574 10.96 -8.25 23.58
C LYS A 574 11.83 -9.05 24.54
N ASN A 575 11.32 -9.31 25.73
CA ASN A 575 12.03 -9.93 26.82
C ASN A 575 11.12 -10.87 27.61
N ALA A 576 11.03 -12.11 27.14
CA ALA A 576 10.21 -13.18 27.73
C ALA A 576 10.54 -13.55 29.19
N LEU A 577 11.54 -12.90 29.80
CA LEU A 577 11.89 -13.04 31.22
C LEU A 577 11.34 -11.90 32.08
N ALA A 578 10.72 -10.87 31.50
CA ALA A 578 10.37 -9.61 32.14
C ALA A 578 8.88 -9.24 32.02
N ASN A 579 8.00 -10.11 32.50
CA ASN A 579 6.56 -9.88 32.46
C ASN A 579 6.04 -8.98 33.61
N SER A 580 6.65 -7.80 33.80
CA SER A 580 6.43 -6.98 35.01
C SER A 580 5.13 -6.16 34.99
N GLN A 581 4.56 -5.95 33.80
CA GLN A 581 3.39 -5.08 33.58
C GLN A 581 2.08 -5.86 33.40
N CYS A 582 2.14 -7.15 33.12
CA CYS A 582 0.94 -7.92 32.87
C CYS A 582 0.36 -8.45 34.17
N ALA A 583 -0.97 -8.60 34.18
CA ALA A 583 -1.60 -9.33 35.26
C ALA A 583 -1.03 -10.74 35.21
N GLU A 584 -0.28 -11.14 36.26
CA GLU A 584 0.21 -12.50 36.41
C GLU A 584 -0.95 -13.46 36.06
N ILE A 585 -0.77 -14.29 35.03
CA ILE A 585 -1.78 -15.27 34.63
C ILE A 585 -1.46 -16.55 35.41
N CYS A 586 -2.10 -16.69 36.56
CA CYS A 586 -1.98 -17.92 37.32
C CYS A 586 -2.89 -18.96 36.70
N THR A 587 -2.35 -20.17 36.57
CA THR A 587 -3.09 -21.30 36.05
C THR A 587 -3.05 -22.46 37.02
N GLU A 588 -4.13 -23.23 37.05
CA GLU A 588 -4.14 -24.57 37.65
C GLU A 588 -4.16 -25.65 36.55
N PRO A 589 -3.42 -26.76 36.72
CA PRO A 589 -3.46 -27.86 35.76
C PRO A 589 -4.86 -28.48 35.69
N VAL A 590 -5.35 -28.68 34.47
CA VAL A 590 -6.55 -29.46 34.17
C VAL A 590 -6.12 -30.79 33.59
N ASN A 591 -6.20 -31.86 34.39
CA ASN A 591 -5.90 -33.20 33.89
C ASN A 591 -7.03 -33.68 32.99
N GLY A 592 -6.67 -34.06 31.76
CA GLY A 592 -7.58 -34.71 30.84
C GLY A 592 -7.59 -36.22 30.99
N ASN A 593 -8.02 -36.87 29.91
CA ASN A 593 -8.19 -38.32 29.87
C ASN A 593 -7.16 -38.95 28.94
N LEU A 594 -6.67 -40.13 29.33
CA LEU A 594 -5.89 -41.00 28.46
C LEU A 594 -6.80 -41.53 27.34
N PHE A 595 -6.25 -41.59 26.13
CA PHE A 595 -6.91 -42.18 24.98
C PHE A 595 -5.96 -43.20 24.34
N GLU A 596 -6.52 -44.35 23.99
CA GLU A 596 -5.79 -45.44 23.37
C GLU A 596 -6.77 -46.23 22.51
N TRP A 597 -6.34 -46.55 21.30
CA TRP A 597 -7.08 -47.45 20.44
C TRP A 597 -6.14 -48.18 19.49
N ASN A 598 -6.59 -49.34 19.00
CA ASN A 598 -5.81 -50.20 18.13
C ASN A 598 -6.75 -50.87 17.12
N TYR A 599 -6.31 -50.95 15.87
CA TYR A 599 -6.97 -51.62 14.77
C TYR A 599 -6.03 -52.64 14.13
N PRO A 600 -6.34 -53.94 14.20
CA PRO A 600 -5.50 -54.98 13.62
C PRO A 600 -5.55 -54.97 12.08
N GLY A 601 -4.39 -55.18 11.45
CA GLY A 601 -4.18 -55.05 10.01
C GLY A 601 -4.80 -56.13 9.13
N ASP A 602 -5.41 -57.16 9.71
CA ASP A 602 -6.10 -58.24 9.01
C ASP A 602 -7.59 -57.92 8.72
N SER A 603 -8.06 -56.76 9.20
CA SER A 603 -9.47 -56.39 9.17
C SER A 603 -9.80 -55.46 7.99
N LEU A 604 -10.75 -55.83 7.13
CA LEU A 604 -11.23 -54.98 6.03
C LEU A 604 -11.71 -53.62 6.56
N SER A 605 -11.02 -52.53 6.24
CA SER A 605 -11.38 -51.18 6.67
C SER A 605 -11.84 -50.29 5.51
N SER A 606 -12.70 -49.32 5.82
CA SER A 606 -12.89 -48.11 5.01
C SER A 606 -11.92 -47.06 5.55
N SER A 607 -10.93 -46.65 4.76
CA SER A 607 -10.02 -45.56 5.10
C SER A 607 -10.65 -44.20 4.75
N PRO A 608 -10.63 -43.19 5.63
CA PRO A 608 -10.12 -43.22 7.00
C PRO A 608 -11.11 -43.81 8.03
N LEU A 609 -10.59 -44.40 9.11
CA LEU A 609 -11.37 -44.87 10.25
C LEU A 609 -11.48 -43.75 11.29
N ILE A 610 -12.70 -43.48 11.76
CA ILE A 610 -12.97 -42.48 12.80
C ILE A 610 -13.37 -43.18 14.10
N SER A 611 -12.67 -42.87 15.19
CA SER A 611 -12.92 -43.40 16.53
C SER A 611 -13.11 -42.27 17.54
N THR A 612 -14.22 -42.27 18.26
CA THR A 612 -14.47 -41.30 19.34
C THR A 612 -13.68 -41.71 20.58
N ILE A 613 -12.87 -40.79 21.12
CA ILE A 613 -12.10 -41.00 22.34
C ILE A 613 -12.84 -40.44 23.56
N PRO A 614 -12.43 -40.75 24.80
CA PRO A 614 -13.01 -40.13 25.98
C PRO A 614 -12.99 -38.60 25.88
N SER A 615 -14.12 -37.98 26.22
CA SER A 615 -14.27 -36.52 26.21
C SER A 615 -13.19 -35.86 27.07
N GLN A 616 -12.64 -34.75 26.61
CA GLN A 616 -11.65 -33.99 27.36
C GLN A 616 -12.33 -32.88 28.18
N PRO A 617 -11.82 -32.49 29.35
CA PRO A 617 -12.36 -31.38 30.14
C PRO A 617 -12.23 -30.03 29.42
N GLY A 618 -12.96 -29.03 29.92
CA GLY A 618 -12.80 -27.65 29.47
C GLY A 618 -11.59 -26.97 30.10
N SER A 619 -10.96 -26.07 29.36
CA SER A 619 -9.84 -25.23 29.81
C SER A 619 -9.91 -23.87 29.13
N ASP A 620 -9.59 -22.79 29.84
CA ASP A 620 -9.61 -21.42 29.33
C ASP A 620 -8.21 -20.86 29.07
N TYR A 621 -7.15 -21.67 29.28
CA TYR A 621 -5.77 -21.31 28.97
C TYR A 621 -5.05 -22.37 28.13
N GLY A 622 -5.74 -22.81 27.07
CA GLY A 622 -5.23 -23.80 26.13
C GLY A 622 -5.33 -25.24 26.62
N TYR A 623 -5.05 -26.16 25.69
CA TYR A 623 -5.12 -27.59 25.87
C TYR A 623 -4.08 -28.31 25.01
N THR A 624 -3.47 -29.36 25.55
CA THR A 624 -2.39 -30.12 24.93
C THR A 624 -2.78 -31.59 24.83
N PHE A 625 -2.51 -32.18 23.67
CA PHE A 625 -2.54 -33.63 23.44
C PHE A 625 -1.12 -34.14 23.23
N ASP A 626 -0.65 -34.93 24.20
CA ASP A 626 0.61 -35.65 24.09
C ASP A 626 0.34 -37.04 23.52
N ILE A 627 0.96 -37.36 22.38
CA ILE A 627 0.84 -38.64 21.68
C ILE A 627 2.13 -39.41 21.92
N TYR A 628 2.02 -40.60 22.51
CA TYR A 628 3.14 -41.45 22.90
C TYR A 628 3.38 -42.59 21.90
N ASN A 629 2.34 -43.02 21.20
CA ASN A 629 2.44 -44.02 20.13
C ASN A 629 1.56 -43.58 18.97
N LEU A 630 2.10 -43.69 17.76
CA LEU A 630 1.41 -43.40 16.52
C LEU A 630 1.95 -44.35 15.45
N ASP A 631 1.06 -44.98 14.71
CA ASP A 631 1.43 -45.82 13.57
C ASP A 631 1.86 -44.97 12.35
N ASN A 632 0.91 -44.37 11.61
CA ASN A 632 1.25 -43.72 10.32
C ASN A 632 0.78 -42.26 10.21
N SER A 633 -0.51 -42.04 10.48
CA SER A 633 -1.15 -40.74 10.31
C SER A 633 -2.25 -40.53 11.32
N PHE A 634 -2.65 -39.29 11.53
CA PHE A 634 -3.88 -38.98 12.27
C PHE A 634 -4.48 -37.65 11.85
N ASN A 635 -5.73 -37.46 12.22
CA ASN A 635 -6.37 -36.16 12.37
C ASN A 635 -7.25 -36.21 13.63
N MET A 636 -7.54 -35.06 14.24
CA MET A 636 -8.51 -34.99 15.34
C MET A 636 -9.67 -34.09 14.96
N ILE A 637 -10.89 -34.52 15.25
CA ILE A 637 -12.12 -33.76 15.08
C ILE A 637 -12.59 -33.37 16.48
N ILE A 638 -12.50 -32.09 16.79
CA ILE A 638 -12.77 -31.52 18.10
C ILE A 638 -14.01 -30.64 18.00
N ASN A 639 -15.06 -30.99 18.74
CA ASN A 639 -16.35 -30.32 18.69
C ASN A 639 -16.89 -30.12 17.25
N GLY A 640 -16.63 -31.12 16.39
CA GLY A 640 -17.04 -31.12 14.98
C GLY A 640 -16.08 -30.42 14.01
N VAL A 641 -14.99 -29.83 14.47
CA VAL A 641 -13.98 -29.16 13.63
C VAL A 641 -12.70 -30.02 13.56
N PRO A 642 -12.24 -30.44 12.36
CA PRO A 642 -10.99 -31.18 12.21
C PRO A 642 -9.76 -30.28 12.42
N LEU A 643 -8.66 -30.81 12.97
CA LEU A 643 -7.39 -30.07 13.13
C LEU A 643 -6.89 -29.52 11.81
N ALA A 644 -7.02 -30.29 10.72
CA ALA A 644 -6.71 -29.85 9.37
C ALA A 644 -7.70 -30.47 8.38
N ASN A 645 -7.82 -29.88 7.19
CA ASN A 645 -8.68 -30.43 6.12
C ASN A 645 -8.13 -31.74 5.53
N ASN A 646 -6.85 -32.01 5.75
CA ASN A 646 -6.14 -33.20 5.29
C ASN A 646 -5.60 -33.97 6.50
N GLU A 647 -5.52 -35.29 6.36
CA GLU A 647 -4.86 -36.17 7.34
C GLU A 647 -3.39 -35.74 7.52
N LEU A 648 -2.89 -35.71 8.76
CA LEU A 648 -1.47 -35.46 9.02
C LEU A 648 -0.71 -36.76 8.78
N GLU A 649 0.09 -36.78 7.72
CA GLU A 649 0.76 -37.97 7.19
C GLU A 649 2.26 -37.91 7.46
N PHE A 650 2.76 -38.83 8.29
CA PHE A 650 4.15 -38.85 8.77
C PHE A 650 5.00 -39.93 8.07
N GLN A 651 4.39 -40.92 7.43
CA GLN A 651 5.09 -42.03 6.76
C GLN A 651 5.31 -41.75 5.26
N SER A 652 6.53 -42.03 4.77
CA SER A 652 6.98 -41.86 3.38
C SER A 652 6.71 -43.08 2.48
N ILE A 653 6.47 -44.27 3.04
CA ILE A 653 6.16 -45.50 2.27
C ILE A 653 4.92 -46.17 2.84
N VAL A 654 3.86 -46.29 2.04
CA VAL A 654 2.62 -46.99 2.42
C VAL A 654 2.47 -48.24 1.56
N ALA A 655 2.37 -49.42 2.20
CA ALA A 655 2.21 -50.72 1.53
C ALA A 655 3.22 -50.98 0.39
N GLY A 656 4.48 -50.55 0.56
CA GLY A 656 5.55 -50.72 -0.43
C GLY A 656 5.54 -49.71 -1.60
N THR A 657 4.65 -48.71 -1.57
CA THR A 657 4.59 -47.62 -2.55
C THR A 657 4.98 -46.31 -1.87
N GLN A 658 5.67 -45.42 -2.60
CA GLN A 658 5.99 -44.08 -2.10
C GLN A 658 4.71 -43.30 -1.77
N ASN A 659 4.60 -42.87 -0.52
CA ASN A 659 3.52 -42.00 -0.05
C ASN A 659 3.86 -40.57 -0.42
N ILE A 660 3.36 -40.14 -1.58
CA ILE A 660 3.51 -38.76 -2.03
C ILE A 660 2.79 -37.74 -1.13
N ASN A 661 1.97 -38.21 -0.18
CA ASN A 661 1.18 -37.37 0.72
C ASN A 661 1.83 -37.16 2.09
N GLN A 662 3.06 -37.63 2.35
CA GLN A 662 3.78 -37.29 3.60
C GLN A 662 3.93 -35.77 3.69
N ASN A 663 3.08 -35.15 4.50
CA ASN A 663 2.81 -33.72 4.43
C ASN A 663 3.24 -32.96 5.68
N ILE A 664 3.80 -33.63 6.69
CA ILE A 664 4.41 -33.00 7.87
C ILE A 664 5.94 -33.05 7.79
N GLU A 665 6.59 -31.94 8.17
CA GLU A 665 8.04 -31.81 8.31
C GLU A 665 8.41 -30.99 9.55
N PHE A 666 9.67 -31.07 9.97
CA PHE A 666 10.26 -30.17 10.95
C PHE A 666 10.61 -28.82 10.30
N LEU A 667 10.71 -27.74 11.09
CA LEU A 667 11.05 -26.41 10.56
C LEU A 667 12.42 -26.34 9.86
N ASP A 668 13.34 -27.24 10.18
CA ASP A 668 14.64 -27.37 9.51
C ASP A 668 14.57 -28.14 8.18
N GLY A 669 13.37 -28.56 7.75
CA GLY A 669 13.10 -29.29 6.50
C GLY A 669 13.34 -30.81 6.58
N THR A 670 13.80 -31.33 7.73
CA THR A 670 13.90 -32.79 7.93
C THR A 670 12.53 -33.41 8.15
N HIS A 671 12.40 -34.73 7.95
CA HIS A 671 11.15 -35.46 8.14
C HIS A 671 11.40 -36.94 8.45
N TRP A 672 10.43 -37.63 9.03
CA TRP A 672 10.53 -39.07 9.29
C TRP A 672 10.82 -39.83 8.01
N GLU A 673 11.68 -40.86 8.11
CA GLU A 673 12.11 -41.70 6.99
C GLU A 673 12.96 -40.97 5.91
N ASP A 674 13.54 -39.82 6.22
CA ASP A 674 14.50 -39.10 5.33
C ASP A 674 15.91 -39.73 5.29
N GLY A 675 16.11 -40.83 6.04
CA GLY A 675 17.40 -41.52 6.19
C GLY A 675 18.17 -41.14 7.45
N THR A 676 17.74 -40.09 8.15
CA THR A 676 18.31 -39.65 9.44
C THR A 676 17.34 -39.80 10.60
N ILE A 677 16.04 -39.67 10.34
CA ILE A 677 14.97 -39.82 11.32
C ILE A 677 14.24 -41.16 11.10
N PRO A 678 14.09 -42.01 12.13
CA PRO A 678 13.34 -43.27 12.03
C PRO A 678 11.88 -43.05 11.61
N ALA A 679 11.18 -44.13 11.25
CA ALA A 679 9.75 -44.05 10.98
C ALA A 679 8.97 -43.74 12.27
N ILE A 680 7.85 -43.01 12.18
CA ILE A 680 7.11 -42.59 13.37
C ILE A 680 6.60 -43.79 14.20
N TYR A 681 6.17 -44.88 13.56
CA TYR A 681 5.77 -46.14 14.22
C TYR A 681 6.92 -46.88 14.94
N GLN A 682 8.17 -46.48 14.71
CA GLN A 682 9.33 -47.04 15.43
C GLN A 682 9.66 -46.23 16.69
N LEU A 683 9.07 -45.04 16.85
CA LEU A 683 9.30 -44.18 18.00
C LEU A 683 8.28 -44.47 19.10
N TYR A 684 8.70 -44.29 20.34
CA TYR A 684 7.82 -44.40 21.51
C TYR A 684 8.06 -43.25 22.49
N GLY A 685 6.96 -42.76 23.04
CA GLY A 685 6.95 -41.74 24.08
C GLY A 685 6.94 -42.32 25.50
N ASP A 686 7.14 -41.46 26.49
CA ASP A 686 7.06 -41.79 27.92
C ASP A 686 6.13 -40.80 28.63
N GLN A 687 4.96 -41.30 29.03
CA GLN A 687 3.95 -40.52 29.75
C GLN A 687 4.43 -40.07 31.13
N ALA A 688 5.18 -40.90 31.85
CA ALA A 688 5.57 -40.62 33.24
C ALA A 688 6.50 -39.40 33.34
N ASN A 689 7.27 -39.14 32.28
CA ASN A 689 8.21 -38.04 32.18
C ASN A 689 7.75 -36.95 31.19
N ALA A 690 6.50 -36.99 30.72
CA ALA A 690 5.94 -36.04 29.74
C ALA A 690 6.78 -35.88 28.46
N ARG A 691 7.27 -37.00 27.92
CA ARG A 691 8.09 -37.09 26.70
C ARG A 691 7.31 -37.74 25.55
N PRO A 692 6.38 -37.02 24.87
CA PRO A 692 5.65 -37.54 23.72
C PRO A 692 6.51 -37.63 22.45
N ILE A 693 6.05 -38.38 21.45
CA ILE A 693 6.63 -38.33 20.10
C ILE A 693 5.97 -37.27 19.23
N ILE A 694 4.72 -36.90 19.53
CA ILE A 694 4.00 -35.77 18.93
C ILE A 694 3.24 -35.04 20.04
N ARG A 695 3.31 -33.72 20.05
CA ARG A 695 2.54 -32.83 20.91
C ARG A 695 1.71 -31.90 20.04
N VAL A 696 0.39 -31.94 20.23
CA VAL A 696 -0.55 -30.98 19.62
C VAL A 696 -0.97 -30.03 20.72
N ASN A 697 -0.66 -28.75 20.58
CA ASN A 697 -1.18 -27.71 21.46
C ASN A 697 -2.31 -26.97 20.77
N ILE A 698 -3.32 -26.63 21.54
CA ILE A 698 -4.45 -25.79 21.18
C ILE A 698 -4.38 -24.61 22.15
N SER A 699 -4.12 -23.41 21.65
CA SER A 699 -4.09 -22.20 22.48
C SER A 699 -5.49 -21.83 22.99
N SER A 700 -5.56 -20.80 23.84
CA SER A 700 -6.82 -20.25 24.37
C SER A 700 -7.77 -19.74 23.27
N ASN A 701 -7.22 -19.27 22.14
CA ASN A 701 -7.96 -18.82 20.95
C ASN A 701 -8.16 -19.92 19.89
N GLY A 702 -7.74 -21.16 20.17
CA GLY A 702 -7.98 -22.30 19.28
C GLY A 702 -6.93 -22.50 18.18
N ILE A 703 -5.85 -21.72 18.16
CA ILE A 703 -4.72 -21.93 17.25
C ILE A 703 -4.03 -23.25 17.60
N VAL A 704 -3.73 -24.03 16.57
CA VAL A 704 -3.08 -25.34 16.72
C VAL A 704 -1.59 -25.22 16.41
N THR A 705 -0.75 -25.68 17.33
CA THR A 705 0.70 -25.83 17.09
C THR A 705 1.12 -27.28 17.28
N LEU A 706 2.08 -27.71 16.46
CA LEU A 706 2.53 -29.10 16.41
C LEU A 706 4.02 -29.16 16.74
N PHE A 707 4.37 -30.00 17.69
CA PHE A 707 5.75 -30.35 18.00
C PHE A 707 5.91 -31.85 17.88
N ALA A 708 7.11 -32.31 17.54
CA ALA A 708 7.38 -33.73 17.45
C ALA A 708 8.82 -34.07 17.77
N SER A 709 9.09 -35.33 18.09
CA SER A 709 10.43 -35.81 18.37
C SER A 709 11.01 -36.57 17.18
N LYS A 710 12.32 -36.45 17.01
CA LYS A 710 13.11 -37.20 16.03
C LYS A 710 13.59 -38.55 16.58
N VAL A 711 13.44 -38.78 17.90
CA VAL A 711 13.96 -39.94 18.63
C VAL A 711 12.96 -40.43 19.68
N SER A 712 13.14 -41.66 20.17
CA SER A 712 12.33 -42.20 21.27
C SER A 712 12.62 -41.52 22.61
N ALA A 713 11.66 -41.60 23.52
CA ALA A 713 11.69 -40.96 24.84
C ALA A 713 12.69 -41.57 25.84
N ASP A 714 13.53 -42.50 25.46
CA ASP A 714 14.65 -42.98 26.29
C ASP A 714 16.01 -42.46 25.79
N ASN A 715 16.05 -41.81 24.62
CA ASN A 715 17.26 -41.23 24.07
C ASN A 715 17.72 -40.01 24.90
N GLU A 716 19.02 -39.88 25.13
CA GLU A 716 19.59 -38.74 25.88
C GLU A 716 19.42 -37.40 25.15
N ASN A 717 19.32 -37.40 23.82
CA ASN A 717 19.13 -36.22 22.97
C ASN A 717 17.65 -35.96 22.64
N TYR A 718 16.73 -36.47 23.45
CA TYR A 718 15.31 -36.21 23.22
C TYR A 718 14.97 -34.74 23.39
N GLU A 719 14.28 -34.23 22.41
CA GLU A 719 13.73 -32.89 22.37
C GLU A 719 12.46 -32.93 21.51
N LEU A 720 11.60 -31.93 21.71
CA LEU A 720 10.45 -31.67 20.86
C LEU A 720 10.79 -30.50 19.96
N TYR A 721 10.79 -30.73 18.66
CA TYR A 721 11.03 -29.72 17.64
C TYR A 721 9.69 -29.27 17.05
N PRO A 722 9.53 -27.97 16.72
CA PRO A 722 8.34 -27.52 16.02
C PRO A 722 8.22 -28.21 14.65
N ALA A 723 6.99 -28.55 14.27
CA ALA A 723 6.65 -29.24 13.04
C ALA A 723 5.49 -28.51 12.33
N ARG A 724 5.47 -28.60 11.00
CA ARG A 724 4.52 -27.88 10.13
C ARG A 724 4.11 -28.73 8.93
N PHE A 725 3.12 -28.25 8.18
CA PHE A 725 2.85 -28.78 6.85
C PHE A 725 3.95 -28.38 5.86
N LYS A 726 4.34 -29.29 4.95
CA LYS A 726 5.37 -29.03 3.91
C LYS A 726 4.97 -27.89 2.96
N THR A 727 3.76 -27.93 2.40
CA THR A 727 3.16 -26.84 1.61
C THR A 727 1.63 -27.00 1.50
N GLY A 728 0.91 -25.88 1.33
CA GLY A 728 -0.48 -25.86 0.85
C GLY A 728 -1.58 -26.30 1.83
N ASN A 729 -1.23 -26.71 3.04
CA ASN A 729 -2.16 -27.08 4.10
C ASN A 729 -1.92 -26.22 5.35
N SER A 730 -2.97 -26.00 6.13
CA SER A 730 -2.94 -25.27 7.39
C SER A 730 -3.81 -25.97 8.43
N PHE A 731 -3.54 -25.69 9.70
CA PHE A 731 -4.48 -26.06 10.76
C PHE A 731 -5.72 -25.16 10.74
N ASN A 732 -6.86 -25.71 11.12
CA ASN A 732 -8.07 -24.96 11.39
C ASN A 732 -8.03 -24.42 12.82
N THR A 733 -8.70 -23.29 13.07
CA THR A 733 -8.94 -22.80 14.44
C THR A 733 -9.94 -23.72 15.14
N ILE A 734 -9.56 -24.25 16.30
CA ILE A 734 -10.36 -25.21 17.06
C ILE A 734 -11.20 -24.49 18.12
N PRO A 735 -12.54 -24.64 18.08
CA PRO A 735 -13.39 -24.13 19.14
C PRO A 735 -13.28 -25.03 20.37
N TRP A 736 -12.46 -24.62 21.34
CA TRP A 736 -12.33 -25.33 22.61
C TRP A 736 -13.32 -24.78 23.65
N ASN A 737 -14.12 -25.65 24.24
CA ASN A 737 -15.03 -25.28 25.33
C ASN A 737 -14.22 -25.01 26.60
N THR A 738 -14.42 -23.85 27.20
CA THR A 738 -13.65 -23.39 28.36
C THR A 738 -14.14 -23.94 29.71
N SER A 739 -15.44 -24.24 29.79
CA SER A 739 -16.11 -24.63 31.05
C SER A 739 -16.87 -25.95 30.99
N SER A 740 -17.12 -26.47 29.78
CA SER A 740 -17.76 -27.76 29.54
C SER A 740 -16.81 -28.75 28.88
N SER A 741 -17.19 -30.03 28.83
CA SER A 741 -16.41 -31.06 28.14
C SER A 741 -16.30 -30.79 26.63
N ASN A 742 -15.22 -31.29 26.04
CA ASN A 742 -14.91 -31.26 24.62
C ASN A 742 -15.01 -32.67 24.05
N GLU A 743 -15.79 -32.82 22.98
CA GLU A 743 -15.88 -34.08 22.24
C GLU A 743 -14.72 -34.16 21.25
N VAL A 744 -13.99 -35.29 21.29
CA VAL A 744 -12.83 -35.51 20.45
C VAL A 744 -12.97 -36.85 19.76
N SER A 745 -12.79 -36.86 18.44
CA SER A 745 -12.67 -38.08 17.64
C SER A 745 -11.36 -38.06 16.88
N ILE A 746 -10.75 -39.23 16.70
CA ILE A 746 -9.50 -39.41 15.96
C ILE A 746 -9.83 -40.07 14.62
N SER A 747 -9.36 -39.49 13.54
CA SER A 747 -9.27 -40.12 12.22
C SER A 747 -7.88 -40.72 12.07
N GLN A 748 -7.77 -41.91 11.47
CA GLN A 748 -6.51 -42.45 10.96
C GLN A 748 -6.75 -43.19 9.63
N ASN A 749 -5.78 -43.08 8.71
CA ASN A 749 -5.72 -44.02 7.58
C ASN A 749 -5.20 -45.37 8.07
N VAL A 750 -5.89 -46.45 7.70
CA VAL A 750 -5.58 -47.80 8.19
C VAL A 750 -4.64 -48.51 7.23
N ILE A 751 -3.42 -48.78 7.68
CA ILE A 751 -2.38 -49.48 6.91
C ILE A 751 -1.70 -50.48 7.83
N GLY A 752 -2.09 -51.76 7.74
CA GLY A 752 -1.61 -52.76 8.68
C GLY A 752 -2.15 -52.52 10.11
N ASP A 753 -1.35 -52.87 11.12
CA ASP A 753 -1.70 -52.65 12.52
C ASP A 753 -1.62 -51.16 12.85
N THR A 754 -2.79 -50.51 12.95
CA THR A 754 -2.87 -49.06 13.18
C THR A 754 -3.29 -48.76 14.60
N SER A 755 -2.48 -47.97 15.29
CA SER A 755 -2.73 -47.60 16.68
C SER A 755 -2.36 -46.16 16.98
N MET A 756 -3.00 -45.63 18.02
CA MET A 756 -2.65 -44.34 18.59
C MET A 756 -2.92 -44.35 20.09
N LYS A 757 -1.96 -43.81 20.85
CA LYS A 757 -2.06 -43.65 22.31
C LYS A 757 -1.57 -42.28 22.73
N GLY A 758 -2.32 -41.62 23.60
CA GLY A 758 -1.94 -40.33 24.14
C GLY A 758 -2.70 -39.91 25.39
N PHE A 759 -2.40 -38.70 25.85
CA PHE A 759 -3.00 -38.09 27.03
C PHE A 759 -3.28 -36.61 26.77
N GLY A 760 -4.48 -36.16 27.10
CA GLY A 760 -4.85 -34.75 27.07
C GLY A 760 -4.67 -34.06 28.42
N TYR A 761 -4.28 -32.80 28.42
CA TYR A 761 -4.28 -31.94 29.62
C TYR A 761 -4.34 -30.46 29.21
N GLY A 762 -4.81 -29.60 30.08
CA GLY A 762 -4.88 -28.16 29.82
C GLY A 762 -4.56 -27.33 31.05
N LYS A 763 -4.82 -26.04 30.95
CA LYS A 763 -4.65 -25.09 32.03
C LYS A 763 -5.91 -24.27 32.22
N LYS A 764 -6.27 -24.02 33.47
CA LYS A 764 -7.37 -23.12 33.80
C LYS A 764 -6.86 -21.86 34.46
N ILE A 765 -7.25 -20.70 33.96
CA ILE A 765 -6.99 -19.39 34.56
C ILE A 765 -7.63 -19.38 35.95
N THR A 766 -6.80 -19.05 36.93
CA THR A 766 -7.20 -18.91 38.33
C THR A 766 -6.68 -17.57 38.85
N PRO A 767 -7.35 -16.93 39.82
CA PRO A 767 -6.83 -15.71 40.41
C PRO A 767 -5.41 -15.91 40.94
N CYS A 768 -4.52 -14.98 40.62
CA CYS A 768 -3.18 -15.04 41.17
C CYS A 768 -3.15 -14.83 42.67
N PHE A 769 -2.37 -15.69 43.33
CA PHE A 769 -2.09 -15.61 44.75
C PHE A 769 -0.72 -14.94 44.94
N CYS A 770 -0.70 -13.61 45.09
CA CYS A 770 0.55 -12.86 45.26
C CYS A 770 1.24 -13.13 46.60
N TYR A 771 2.56 -13.30 46.57
CA TYR A 771 3.46 -13.09 47.71
C TYR A 771 3.96 -11.64 47.68
N LYS A 772 3.92 -10.93 48.82
CA LYS A 772 4.49 -9.57 48.89
C LYS A 772 6.00 -9.62 48.63
N PRO A 773 6.59 -8.73 47.81
CA PRO A 773 8.03 -8.51 47.79
C PRO A 773 8.54 -8.21 49.21
N ALA A 774 9.75 -8.64 49.56
CA ALA A 774 10.33 -8.30 50.85
C ALA A 774 10.34 -6.77 51.03
N SER A 775 9.80 -6.27 52.15
CA SER A 775 9.82 -4.84 52.47
C SER A 775 11.28 -4.36 52.52
N THR A 776 11.65 -3.39 51.67
CA THR A 776 13.00 -2.80 51.63
C THR A 776 13.11 -1.47 52.37
N SER A 777 12.00 -0.97 52.93
CA SER A 777 11.96 0.21 53.80
C SER A 777 11.18 -0.06 55.10
N GLY A 778 11.51 0.69 56.15
CA GLY A 778 10.97 0.52 57.51
C GLY A 778 11.89 -0.27 58.46
N ILE A 779 11.47 -0.46 59.72
CA ILE A 779 12.18 -1.33 60.68
C ILE A 779 11.89 -2.78 60.30
N THR A 780 12.62 -3.30 59.32
CA THR A 780 12.44 -4.67 58.84
C THR A 780 13.21 -5.62 59.76
N LEU A 781 12.50 -6.46 60.51
CA LEU A 781 13.11 -7.46 61.40
C LEU A 781 13.94 -8.46 60.57
N ASN A 782 15.04 -8.95 61.16
CA ASN A 782 15.83 -10.01 60.55
C ASN A 782 14.97 -11.28 60.43
N THR A 783 15.03 -11.95 59.29
CA THR A 783 14.55 -13.33 59.19
C THR A 783 15.55 -14.24 59.91
N THR A 784 15.24 -14.65 61.14
CA THR A 784 16.16 -15.40 62.01
C THR A 784 16.06 -16.91 61.88
N HIS A 785 15.06 -17.40 61.14
CA HIS A 785 14.86 -18.82 60.87
C HIS A 785 14.93 -19.06 59.36
N GLY A 786 15.66 -20.10 58.93
CA GLY A 786 15.68 -20.47 57.53
C GLY A 786 16.30 -21.83 57.26
N ILE A 787 15.88 -22.43 56.15
CA ILE A 787 16.33 -23.73 55.64
C ILE A 787 16.90 -23.53 54.24
N THR A 788 18.18 -23.86 54.04
CA THR A 788 18.83 -23.75 52.72
C THR A 788 19.46 -25.08 52.32
N SER A 789 19.22 -25.52 51.09
CA SER A 789 19.93 -26.66 50.49
C SER A 789 21.29 -26.25 49.89
N LEU A 790 21.65 -24.97 49.98
CA LEU A 790 22.90 -24.40 49.43
C LEU A 790 23.98 -24.20 50.49
N GLY A 791 23.72 -24.59 51.74
CA GLY A 791 24.71 -24.54 52.82
C GLY A 791 25.02 -23.14 53.37
N ARG A 792 24.17 -22.14 53.08
CA ARG A 792 24.37 -20.73 53.43
C ARG A 792 23.89 -20.33 54.83
N ALA A 793 23.38 -21.26 55.63
CA ALA A 793 22.84 -20.96 56.95
C ALA A 793 23.94 -20.51 57.93
N GLY A 794 23.81 -19.29 58.45
CA GLY A 794 24.61 -18.78 59.57
C GLY A 794 25.43 -17.54 59.23
N LYS A 795 25.96 -16.91 60.28
CA LYS A 795 26.72 -15.65 60.19
C LYS A 795 28.09 -15.82 59.50
N ASP A 796 28.58 -17.05 59.42
CA ASP A 796 29.97 -17.35 59.04
C ASP A 796 30.17 -17.54 57.53
N GLN A 797 29.10 -17.48 56.71
CA GLN A 797 29.13 -17.70 55.25
C GLN A 797 29.21 -16.40 54.42
N GLY A 798 29.64 -15.29 55.04
CA GLY A 798 29.94 -14.02 54.36
C GLY A 798 28.74 -13.16 53.95
N ASP A 799 27.58 -13.76 53.72
CA ASP A 799 26.35 -13.05 53.32
C ASP A 799 25.31 -12.89 54.44
N ASN A 800 25.52 -13.55 55.59
CA ASN A 800 24.64 -13.54 56.76
C ASN A 800 23.22 -14.09 56.50
N TRP A 801 23.07 -15.07 55.59
CA TRP A 801 21.80 -15.76 55.35
C TRP A 801 21.36 -16.61 56.58
N PRO A 802 20.06 -16.67 56.96
CA PRO A 802 18.90 -16.05 56.32
C PRO A 802 18.65 -14.60 56.72
N MET A 803 19.41 -14.05 57.68
CA MET A 803 19.21 -12.69 58.22
C MET A 803 19.50 -11.57 57.22
N VAL A 804 20.14 -11.89 56.10
CA VAL A 804 20.24 -11.02 54.91
C VAL A 804 18.87 -10.76 54.28
N ARG A 805 17.93 -11.71 54.44
CA ARG A 805 16.52 -11.52 54.15
C ARG A 805 15.86 -10.86 55.37
N LYS A 806 15.02 -9.88 55.12
CA LYS A 806 14.30 -9.12 56.16
C LYS A 806 12.81 -9.27 55.96
N GLY A 807 12.05 -9.13 57.05
CA GLY A 807 10.58 -9.06 57.02
C GLY A 807 9.86 -10.39 56.90
N ALA A 808 10.54 -11.54 57.01
CA ALA A 808 9.92 -12.86 57.03
C ALA A 808 10.19 -13.58 58.36
N TRP A 809 9.27 -14.45 58.78
CA TRP A 809 9.48 -15.34 59.93
C TRP A 809 10.34 -16.56 59.57
N THR A 810 10.36 -16.96 58.31
CA THR A 810 11.13 -18.11 57.79
C THR A 810 11.60 -17.83 56.36
N ALA A 811 12.85 -18.14 56.04
CA ALA A 811 13.38 -18.14 54.67
C ALA A 811 13.71 -19.55 54.20
N LEU A 812 13.28 -19.93 53.00
CA LEU A 812 13.60 -21.21 52.36
C LEU A 812 14.43 -20.96 51.10
N GLU A 813 15.45 -21.78 50.85
CA GLU A 813 16.33 -21.62 49.68
C GLU A 813 16.75 -22.97 49.11
N SER A 814 16.59 -23.15 47.80
CA SER A 814 17.13 -24.28 47.05
C SER A 814 17.26 -23.93 45.56
N LYS A 815 18.14 -24.64 44.83
CA LYS A 815 18.20 -24.58 43.37
C LYS A 815 17.26 -25.57 42.69
N THR A 816 17.02 -26.73 43.29
CA THR A 816 16.32 -27.87 42.64
C THR A 816 15.50 -28.73 43.60
N LYS A 817 15.43 -28.39 44.89
CA LYS A 817 14.70 -29.17 45.91
C LYS A 817 13.53 -28.36 46.42
N GLY A 818 12.32 -28.94 46.36
CA GLY A 818 11.13 -28.34 46.95
C GLY A 818 11.11 -28.45 48.47
N PHE A 819 10.38 -27.55 49.12
CA PHE A 819 9.97 -27.73 50.52
C PHE A 819 8.76 -28.65 50.55
N VAL A 820 8.95 -29.88 51.04
CA VAL A 820 7.88 -30.87 51.12
C VAL A 820 7.37 -30.92 52.56
N VAL A 821 6.15 -30.46 52.77
CA VAL A 821 5.41 -30.71 54.01
C VAL A 821 4.75 -32.08 53.96
N ASN A 822 4.57 -32.72 55.11
CA ASN A 822 3.86 -33.99 55.19
C ASN A 822 2.45 -33.83 54.61
N ARG A 823 2.12 -34.68 53.63
CA ARG A 823 0.81 -34.72 53.01
C ARG A 823 -0.01 -35.80 53.72
N ILE A 824 -1.12 -35.42 54.34
CA ILE A 824 -1.97 -36.33 55.10
C ILE A 824 -3.44 -35.95 54.90
N SER A 825 -4.37 -36.90 55.01
CA SER A 825 -5.80 -36.60 54.90
C SER A 825 -6.35 -35.90 56.14
N THR A 826 -7.42 -35.10 56.01
CA THR A 826 -8.10 -34.50 57.17
C THR A 826 -8.56 -35.60 58.14
N SER A 827 -9.25 -36.61 57.60
CA SER A 827 -9.97 -37.64 58.34
C SER A 827 -9.07 -38.65 59.06
N PHE A 828 -8.00 -39.14 58.41
CA PHE A 828 -7.10 -40.18 58.97
C PHE A 828 -5.76 -39.63 59.45
N GLY A 829 -5.38 -38.44 59.01
CA GLY A 829 -4.10 -37.81 59.34
C GLY A 829 -4.25 -36.69 60.34
N VAL A 830 -4.78 -35.55 59.90
CA VAL A 830 -4.80 -34.30 60.68
C VAL A 830 -5.54 -34.47 62.00
N ASN A 831 -6.72 -35.08 61.98
CA ASN A 831 -7.54 -35.31 63.17
C ASN A 831 -6.96 -36.37 64.12
N ALA A 832 -6.04 -37.21 63.66
CA ALA A 832 -5.42 -38.27 64.44
C ALA A 832 -4.17 -37.81 65.22
N ILE A 833 -3.73 -36.56 65.05
CA ILE A 833 -2.57 -36.00 65.75
C ILE A 833 -2.96 -35.76 67.21
N PRO A 834 -2.39 -36.50 68.19
CA PRO A 834 -2.87 -36.47 69.57
C PRO A 834 -2.46 -35.21 70.33
N ASN A 835 -1.35 -34.58 69.95
CA ASN A 835 -0.79 -33.38 70.60
C ASN A 835 -0.24 -32.41 69.53
N PRO A 836 -1.10 -31.74 68.75
CA PRO A 836 -0.65 -30.74 67.79
C PRO A 836 -0.05 -29.52 68.54
N VAL A 837 1.04 -28.97 68.01
CA VAL A 837 1.72 -27.80 68.57
C VAL A 837 1.53 -26.59 67.66
N GLU A 838 1.51 -25.40 68.26
CA GLU A 838 1.42 -24.13 67.52
C GLU A 838 2.46 -24.05 66.40
N GLY A 839 2.03 -23.67 65.20
CA GLY A 839 2.88 -23.57 64.02
C GLY A 839 3.14 -24.90 63.31
N MET A 840 2.61 -26.03 63.79
CA MET A 840 2.70 -27.30 63.05
C MET A 840 1.99 -27.16 61.70
N MET A 841 2.63 -27.63 60.63
CA MET A 841 2.14 -27.50 59.24
C MET A 841 2.01 -28.86 58.57
N VAL A 842 0.92 -29.04 57.82
CA VAL A 842 0.65 -30.22 56.99
C VAL A 842 -0.03 -29.79 55.70
N TYR A 843 0.20 -30.50 54.60
CA TYR A 843 -0.65 -30.35 53.42
C TYR A 843 -1.80 -31.34 53.51
N ASP A 844 -3.03 -30.81 53.56
CA ASP A 844 -4.21 -31.63 53.69
C ASP A 844 -4.67 -32.15 52.32
N GLU A 845 -4.62 -33.45 52.11
CA GLU A 845 -4.94 -34.05 50.81
C GLU A 845 -6.43 -34.05 50.49
N GLU A 846 -7.30 -33.95 51.50
CA GLU A 846 -8.76 -33.90 51.32
C GLU A 846 -9.22 -32.46 51.16
N ALA A 847 -8.73 -31.56 52.03
CA ALA A 847 -9.07 -30.14 51.98
C ALA A 847 -8.27 -29.35 50.93
N LYS A 848 -7.29 -29.98 50.28
CA LYS A 848 -6.42 -29.40 49.23
C LYS A 848 -5.76 -28.08 49.63
N CYS A 849 -5.37 -27.96 50.91
CA CYS A 849 -4.84 -26.72 51.48
C CYS A 849 -3.62 -27.01 52.36
N LEU A 850 -2.71 -26.04 52.50
CA LEU A 850 -1.76 -26.04 53.61
C LEU A 850 -2.53 -25.72 54.90
N LYS A 851 -2.54 -26.64 55.87
CA LYS A 851 -3.06 -26.38 57.21
C LYS A 851 -1.95 -26.02 58.17
N ILE A 852 -2.21 -25.02 59.01
CA ILE A 852 -1.36 -24.67 60.15
C ILE A 852 -2.19 -24.79 61.44
N TYR A 853 -1.59 -25.37 62.48
CA TYR A 853 -2.20 -25.40 63.80
C TYR A 853 -1.90 -24.09 64.53
N THR A 854 -2.88 -23.20 64.67
CA THR A 854 -2.67 -21.84 65.21
C THR A 854 -3.93 -21.31 65.90
N LEU A 855 -3.80 -20.16 66.58
CA LEU A 855 -4.92 -19.39 67.10
C LEU A 855 -5.38 -18.40 66.02
N LYS A 856 -6.65 -18.44 65.65
CA LYS A 856 -7.24 -17.40 64.80
C LYS A 856 -7.53 -16.14 65.63
N ASP A 857 -7.40 -14.95 65.04
CA ASP A 857 -7.76 -13.70 65.71
C ASP A 857 -9.21 -13.74 66.24
N GLY A 858 -9.40 -13.37 67.50
CA GLY A 858 -10.67 -13.51 68.22
C GLY A 858 -11.07 -14.93 68.67
N ALA A 859 -10.27 -15.98 68.40
CA ALA A 859 -10.54 -17.33 68.88
C ALA A 859 -9.95 -17.58 70.28
N SER A 860 -10.62 -18.40 71.09
CA SER A 860 -10.18 -18.75 72.44
C SER A 860 -9.45 -20.11 72.52
N SER A 861 -9.29 -20.81 71.41
CA SER A 861 -8.67 -22.14 71.35
C SER A 861 -7.97 -22.38 70.03
N MET A 862 -6.86 -23.13 70.07
CA MET A 862 -6.06 -23.53 68.91
C MET A 862 -6.82 -24.54 68.05
N ALA A 863 -6.68 -24.44 66.73
CA ALA A 863 -7.20 -25.43 65.80
C ALA A 863 -6.37 -25.48 64.52
N TRP A 864 -6.59 -26.54 63.73
CA TRP A 864 -6.05 -26.64 62.38
C TRP A 864 -6.83 -25.73 61.44
N HIS A 865 -6.13 -24.78 60.84
CA HIS A 865 -6.71 -23.81 59.91
C HIS A 865 -6.08 -23.96 58.54
N CYS A 866 -6.91 -24.11 57.51
CA CYS A 866 -6.45 -23.94 56.14
C CYS A 866 -5.97 -22.50 55.96
N MET A 867 -4.76 -22.35 55.44
CA MET A 867 -4.27 -21.10 54.90
C MET A 867 -4.87 -20.92 53.50
N VAL A 868 -6.16 -20.56 53.47
CA VAL A 868 -6.94 -20.36 52.23
C VAL A 868 -7.16 -18.89 51.89
N THR A 869 -6.94 -18.00 52.86
CA THR A 869 -7.07 -16.56 52.68
C THR A 869 -5.67 -15.97 52.57
N PRO A 870 -5.28 -15.41 51.41
CA PRO A 870 -4.11 -14.57 51.32
C PRO A 870 -4.33 -13.38 52.25
N ALA A 871 -3.60 -13.30 53.35
CA ALA A 871 -3.63 -12.12 54.20
C ALA A 871 -2.66 -11.08 53.62
N CYS A 872 -3.19 -10.20 52.77
CA CYS A 872 -2.65 -8.86 52.63
C CYS A 872 -3.29 -8.02 53.74
N PRO A 873 -2.57 -7.57 54.78
CA PRO A 873 -3.02 -6.38 55.48
C PRO A 873 -3.05 -5.27 54.41
N ASN A 874 -4.24 -4.74 54.15
CA ASN A 874 -4.49 -3.68 53.18
C ASN A 874 -3.44 -2.57 53.26
N LYS A 875 -3.19 -1.95 52.10
CA LYS A 875 -2.59 -0.62 51.87
C LYS A 875 -2.11 0.15 53.09
#